data_AF-H1Q0E4-F1
#
_entry.id   AF-H1Q0E4-F1
#
_cell.length_a   1.000
_cell.length_b   1.000
_cell.length_c   1.000
_cell.angle_alpha   90.00
_cell.angle_beta   90.00
_cell.angle_gamma   90.00
#
_symmetry.space_group_name_H-M   'P 1'
#
loop_
_entity.id
_entity.type
_entity.pdbx_description
1 polymer ?
#
loop_
_entity_poly.entity_id
_entity_poly.type
_entity_poly.pdbx_seq_one_letter_code
_entity_poly.pdbx_strand_id
1 'polypeptide(L)'
;MKQKIFIRTSAALLFAVLFFGACADDNFIDKNKESDRGAALNFEIQSIQDATPEQTRVAALGLNEADMAPQVLEASNNAGLDICLVETTIPGVNPVQTDEQTRGKVIKTNLPTDFSTLGYRGDQASTISQTPNWFYNKRTKSDGQLYDQIFWSWDNRFARFYAIYPQITSATNNIILSSETHSGNPQIEFTVKPNVIDQQDLMTATTGVIEYANRGEAPRTTLNFRHALTAVHFTMGQNLWAGQIKQIEIRGAINKGTYILSDDPSQSGTWTLGTSTDNFVLSNININTVTSPNSVITDDNGNYTFFMIPQEVTGKGINVYVKFYDGKEINVPLKGKWLQGTTKSYTLTNTTSNWDYKFEVLGQDNTAAYDKTDAGTYRVTSYRQFNGTRIPIAWNVVGYDANDDGNFDMNEKPEWLEGISLTEGVGGYNAQLGRVTVKKAKLIDMLKPYNDIIRKEPPKGTQAAPYNLSNSTGATTIENTGNSYLVPSCGYYKIPLVYGNAITNSADNPASYISSAPSVSFAGNQGYTFPDIVLHKFLDHNNQEIHSPYINVQNAANPATKASIVWADQPGLVEDLNIEGSGSNTFVKFKVSKDNIRSGNAVIAVKNNSGTIMWSWHLWFSHADALDKIPVTNKTNYVYKFSKSTLGLSYLRWEISDYNKPRTVKLKIRQSMKVNGSNKESIITITQNPGGIKDFATALYQFGRKDALPGTDAIAEGNYTFDSSTGGHTLGEAIQNPDKMFQYSQTTPNILAWTKTFYVNLWSTNNIVTSQNDKPVVKTVYDPCPPGFKMPPPNAFTAFRNNQGKPNAEGEWDYGYHYYNKLNSPDATIYFPAVGDRDYAWGGLSSSVGRSTYYLSAIPWSEHAAWAMYLSRDRTDEPGGGYGASAYGIHPIADE
;
A
#
# COMPACT_ATOMS: atom_id res chain seq x y z
N MET A 1 24.22 27.70 21.17
CA MET A 1 25.49 28.35 20.77
C MET A 1 25.38 28.65 19.28
N LYS A 2 25.42 29.93 18.89
CA LYS A 2 25.87 30.55 17.62
C LYS A 2 25.59 29.82 16.28
N GLN A 3 24.78 30.38 15.38
CA GLN A 3 25.13 31.33 14.29
C GLN A 3 25.53 30.65 12.95
N LYS A 4 24.71 30.89 11.91
CA LYS A 4 25.06 31.31 10.52
C LYS A 4 25.96 30.42 9.61
N ILE A 5 25.45 30.12 8.38
CA ILE A 5 26.01 30.38 7.01
C ILE A 5 25.86 29.24 5.96
N PHE A 6 25.21 29.61 4.84
CA PHE A 6 25.34 29.27 3.39
C PHE A 6 25.72 27.87 2.86
N ILE A 7 25.05 27.48 1.76
CA ILE A 7 25.56 27.18 0.38
C ILE A 7 24.33 26.83 -0.51
N ARG A 8 23.86 27.70 -1.43
CA ARG A 8 24.07 27.76 -2.90
C ARG A 8 24.22 26.42 -3.64
N THR A 9 23.26 26.11 -4.53
CA THR A 9 23.54 25.37 -5.76
C THR A 9 22.76 25.97 -6.94
N SER A 10 23.54 26.36 -7.94
CA SER A 10 23.19 26.97 -9.21
C SER A 10 22.68 25.92 -10.19
N ALA A 11 21.67 26.27 -11.00
CA ALA A 11 21.42 25.62 -12.29
C ALA A 11 21.51 26.69 -13.39
N ALA A 12 22.61 26.66 -14.13
CA ALA A 12 22.82 27.46 -15.31
C ALA A 12 22.05 26.84 -16.49
N LEU A 13 21.07 27.56 -17.04
CA LEU A 13 20.58 27.28 -18.38
C LEU A 13 21.23 28.26 -19.36
N LEU A 14 22.11 27.72 -20.21
CA LEU A 14 22.58 28.34 -21.45
C LEU A 14 21.37 28.61 -22.35
N PHE A 15 21.11 29.89 -22.67
CA PHE A 15 20.39 30.24 -23.89
C PHE A 15 21.40 30.74 -24.93
N ALA A 16 21.67 29.91 -25.92
CA ALA A 16 22.35 30.31 -27.14
C ALA A 16 21.41 31.20 -27.96
N VAL A 17 21.80 32.47 -28.16
CA VAL A 17 21.10 33.36 -29.09
C VAL A 17 21.73 33.16 -30.47
N LEU A 18 20.98 32.51 -31.35
CA LEU A 18 21.26 32.39 -32.78
C LEU A 18 21.05 33.77 -33.44
N PHE A 19 22.11 34.32 -34.03
CA PHE A 19 22.01 35.38 -35.03
C PHE A 19 21.40 34.79 -36.30
N PHE A 20 20.21 35.26 -36.69
CA PHE A 20 19.75 35.18 -38.06
C PHE A 20 19.72 36.58 -38.64
N GLY A 21 20.71 36.87 -39.50
CA GLY A 21 20.59 37.90 -40.50
C GLY A 21 19.57 37.49 -41.56
N ALA A 22 18.75 38.43 -42.00
CA ALA A 22 18.01 38.33 -43.24
C ALA A 22 18.11 39.69 -43.94
N CYS A 23 18.92 39.71 -45.00
CA CYS A 23 18.97 40.74 -46.02
C CYS A 23 17.64 40.78 -46.79
N ALA A 24 17.25 41.97 -47.22
CA ALA A 24 16.57 42.16 -48.49
C ALA A 24 17.12 43.43 -49.15
N ASP A 25 18.00 43.24 -50.13
CA ASP A 25 18.35 44.13 -51.25
C ASP A 25 17.07 44.51 -52.03
N ASP A 26 16.98 45.49 -52.93
CA ASP A 26 17.78 46.61 -53.41
C ASP A 26 16.77 47.46 -54.22
N ASN A 27 16.98 48.76 -54.38
CA ASN A 27 16.71 49.39 -55.68
C ASN A 27 17.49 50.70 -55.85
N PHE A 28 18.29 50.71 -56.91
CA PHE A 28 19.01 51.81 -57.54
C PHE A 28 18.16 53.11 -57.60
N ILE A 29 18.74 54.31 -57.46
CA ILE A 29 19.37 55.06 -58.56
C ILE A 29 20.27 56.20 -58.02
N ASP A 30 21.41 56.34 -58.71
CA ASP A 30 22.36 57.45 -58.92
C ASP A 30 23.05 58.23 -57.77
N LYS A 31 24.38 58.08 -57.80
CA LYS A 31 25.35 59.13 -57.46
C LYS A 31 25.17 60.33 -58.39
N ASN A 32 24.66 61.44 -57.87
CA ASN A 32 25.27 62.78 -57.98
C ASN A 32 24.31 63.87 -57.49
N LYS A 33 24.88 64.78 -56.68
CA LYS A 33 24.39 66.09 -56.23
C LYS A 33 23.36 66.16 -55.08
N GLU A 34 23.82 66.89 -54.06
CA GLU A 34 23.09 67.89 -53.27
C GLU A 34 22.41 67.52 -51.93
N SER A 35 22.94 68.19 -50.91
CA SER A 35 22.40 68.52 -49.57
C SER A 35 22.23 67.38 -48.55
N ASP A 36 23.17 67.36 -47.62
CA ASP A 36 22.99 67.34 -46.16
C ASP A 36 21.71 66.75 -45.55
N ARG A 37 21.33 65.53 -45.91
CA ARG A 37 20.30 64.77 -45.19
C ARG A 37 20.99 63.79 -44.24
N GLY A 38 21.20 64.19 -43.00
CA GLY A 38 21.72 63.31 -41.95
C GLY A 38 20.78 62.14 -41.65
N ALA A 39 21.20 61.20 -40.81
CA ALA A 39 20.41 60.03 -40.46
C ALA A 39 19.14 60.40 -39.68
N ALA A 40 18.03 59.67 -39.88
CA ALA A 40 16.79 59.93 -39.16
C ALA A 40 16.89 59.57 -37.67
N LEU A 41 16.33 60.41 -36.79
CA LEU A 41 16.20 60.13 -35.36
C LEU A 41 15.06 59.13 -35.12
N ASN A 42 15.35 58.04 -34.41
CA ASN A 42 14.36 57.08 -33.96
C ASN A 42 14.75 56.53 -32.57
N PHE A 43 13.78 56.40 -31.67
CA PHE A 43 14.07 55.92 -30.32
C PHE A 43 13.88 54.41 -30.18
N GLU A 44 14.75 53.74 -29.44
CA GLU A 44 14.49 52.39 -28.93
C GLU A 44 13.83 52.49 -27.55
N ILE A 45 12.69 51.84 -27.36
CA ILE A 45 11.92 51.94 -26.12
C ILE A 45 12.15 50.71 -25.24
N GLN A 46 12.45 50.94 -23.96
CA GLN A 46 12.59 49.87 -22.96
C GLN A 46 11.92 50.28 -21.64
N SER A 47 11.22 49.34 -21.01
CA SER A 47 10.78 49.45 -19.60
C SER A 47 11.77 48.69 -18.72
N ILE A 48 12.50 49.40 -17.85
CA ILE A 48 13.53 48.77 -16.99
C ILE A 48 12.89 47.95 -15.86
N GLN A 49 11.74 48.41 -15.34
CA GLN A 49 11.11 47.82 -14.16
C GLN A 49 10.29 46.56 -14.49
N ASP A 50 9.97 46.28 -15.75
CA ASP A 50 9.20 45.08 -16.16
C ASP A 50 10.06 43.94 -16.73
N ALA A 51 11.30 44.22 -17.13
CA ALA A 51 12.15 43.30 -17.90
C ALA A 51 13.21 42.52 -17.10
N THR A 52 13.37 42.78 -15.79
CA THR A 52 14.47 42.20 -14.97
C THR A 52 13.97 41.32 -13.81
N PRO A 53 14.75 40.31 -13.33
CA PRO A 53 14.41 39.53 -12.12
C PRO A 53 14.39 40.39 -10.84
N GLU A 54 13.56 40.02 -9.86
CA GLU A 54 13.24 40.79 -8.65
C GLU A 54 14.46 41.26 -7.85
N GLN A 55 15.47 40.39 -7.65
CA GLN A 55 16.70 40.72 -6.92
C GLN A 55 17.53 41.81 -7.61
N THR A 56 17.45 41.93 -8.93
CA THR A 56 18.16 42.95 -9.72
C THR A 56 17.41 44.30 -9.70
N ARG A 57 16.09 44.29 -9.48
CA ARG A 57 15.25 45.50 -9.37
C ARG A 57 15.47 46.28 -8.09
N VAL A 58 15.66 45.59 -6.96
CA VAL A 58 15.93 46.21 -5.65
C VAL A 58 17.18 47.10 -5.71
N ALA A 59 18.25 46.59 -6.31
CA ALA A 59 19.50 47.33 -6.51
C ALA A 59 19.37 48.47 -7.52
N ALA A 60 18.62 48.28 -8.61
CA ALA A 60 18.39 49.29 -9.64
C ALA A 60 17.48 50.47 -9.20
N LEU A 61 16.75 50.30 -8.09
CA LEU A 61 15.90 51.31 -7.47
C LEU A 61 16.48 51.91 -6.17
N GLY A 62 17.66 51.45 -5.74
CA GLY A 62 18.31 51.92 -4.51
C GLY A 62 17.57 51.57 -3.21
N LEU A 63 16.76 50.51 -3.21
CA LEU A 63 15.93 50.08 -2.07
C LEU A 63 16.72 49.15 -1.11
N ASN A 64 16.37 49.16 0.18
CA ASN A 64 16.96 48.26 1.19
C ASN A 64 15.94 47.20 1.69
N GLU A 65 16.41 46.14 2.34
CA GLU A 65 15.53 45.06 2.85
C GLU A 65 14.51 45.54 3.90
N ALA A 66 14.84 46.57 4.69
CA ALA A 66 13.93 47.11 5.70
C ALA A 66 12.71 47.81 5.08
N ASP A 67 12.88 48.40 3.90
CA ASP A 67 11.80 49.04 3.13
C ASP A 67 10.81 48.02 2.55
N MET A 68 11.14 46.73 2.60
CA MET A 68 10.39 45.62 2.00
C MET A 68 9.71 44.72 3.06
N ALA A 69 9.95 44.97 4.35
CA ALA A 69 9.43 44.13 5.42
C ALA A 69 7.90 44.25 5.53
N PRO A 70 7.16 43.13 5.61
CA PRO A 70 5.72 43.17 5.81
C PRO A 70 5.38 43.73 7.19
N GLN A 71 4.30 44.50 7.28
CA GLN A 71 3.80 45.07 8.54
C GLN A 71 2.29 44.89 8.70
N VAL A 72 1.85 44.73 9.95
CA VAL A 72 0.42 44.67 10.30
C VAL A 72 -0.03 46.05 10.79
N LEU A 73 -1.12 46.56 10.20
CA LEU A 73 -1.71 47.84 10.52
C LEU A 73 -3.09 47.62 11.16
N GLU A 74 -3.24 48.09 12.40
CA GLU A 74 -4.48 47.94 13.16
C GLU A 74 -5.59 48.81 12.59
N ALA A 75 -6.80 48.23 12.51
CA ALA A 75 -7.98 48.92 12.03
C ALA A 75 -8.86 49.41 13.18
N SER A 76 -9.52 50.54 12.96
CA SER A 76 -10.67 50.99 13.74
C SER A 76 -11.95 50.83 12.91
N ASN A 77 -13.08 50.52 13.53
CA ASN A 77 -14.34 50.31 12.82
C ASN A 77 -15.57 50.56 13.71
N ASN A 78 -16.72 50.74 13.07
CA ASN A 78 -17.99 51.07 13.72
C ASN A 78 -18.78 49.84 14.24
N ALA A 79 -18.25 48.63 14.08
CA ALA A 79 -18.98 47.38 14.33
C ALA A 79 -18.23 46.40 15.28
N GLY A 80 -17.15 46.84 15.93
CA GLY A 80 -16.35 46.01 16.84
C GLY A 80 -15.66 44.81 16.18
N LEU A 81 -15.37 44.90 14.87
CA LEU A 81 -14.78 43.81 14.09
C LEU A 81 -13.28 43.65 14.37
N ASP A 82 -12.82 42.41 14.42
CA ASP A 82 -11.40 42.05 14.52
C ASP A 82 -10.76 42.03 13.13
N ILE A 83 -10.16 43.15 12.69
CA ILE A 83 -9.64 43.36 11.33
C ILE A 83 -8.31 44.13 11.36
N CYS A 84 -7.42 43.82 10.42
CA CYS A 84 -6.21 44.58 10.14
C CYS A 84 -5.91 44.66 8.63
N LEU A 85 -4.98 45.54 8.24
CA LEU A 85 -4.31 45.48 6.93
C LEU A 85 -2.92 44.88 7.11
N VAL A 86 -2.58 43.87 6.29
CA VAL A 86 -1.21 43.40 6.15
C VAL A 86 -0.59 44.08 4.93
N GLU A 87 0.38 44.93 5.17
CA GLU A 87 1.12 45.64 4.13
C GLU A 87 2.31 44.80 3.66
N THR A 88 2.51 44.77 2.34
CA THR A 88 3.71 44.25 1.68
C THR A 88 4.16 45.24 0.61
N THR A 89 5.46 45.29 0.31
CA THR A 89 6.03 46.16 -0.72
C THR A 89 6.85 45.30 -1.68
N ILE A 90 6.70 45.50 -2.98
CA ILE A 90 7.48 44.82 -4.03
C ILE A 90 8.05 45.84 -5.02
N PRO A 91 9.26 45.62 -5.59
CA PRO A 91 9.87 46.56 -6.54
C PRO A 91 9.21 46.46 -7.93
N GLY A 92 9.01 47.61 -8.57
CA GLY A 92 8.29 47.74 -9.85
C GLY A 92 6.80 48.04 -9.66
N VAL A 93 6.17 48.53 -10.73
CA VAL A 93 4.72 48.78 -10.82
C VAL A 93 4.08 47.64 -11.60
N ASN A 94 3.07 46.98 -11.03
CA ASN A 94 2.45 45.78 -11.63
C ASN A 94 3.46 44.68 -12.05
N PRO A 95 4.41 44.28 -11.18
CA PRO A 95 5.36 43.23 -11.52
C PRO A 95 4.63 41.91 -11.73
N VAL A 96 4.50 41.49 -12.99
CA VAL A 96 4.07 40.16 -13.48
C VAL A 96 3.18 39.39 -12.50
N GLN A 97 1.85 39.46 -12.68
CA GLN A 97 1.00 38.35 -12.27
C GLN A 97 1.45 37.11 -13.03
N THR A 98 2.22 36.24 -12.38
CA THR A 98 2.27 34.84 -12.77
C THR A 98 0.96 34.23 -12.29
N ASP A 99 -0.05 34.21 -13.17
CA ASP A 99 -1.04 33.15 -13.10
C ASP A 99 -1.42 32.67 -14.50
N GLU A 100 -1.20 31.39 -14.70
CA GLU A 100 -1.67 30.61 -15.83
C GLU A 100 -3.18 30.43 -15.68
N GLN A 101 -3.97 31.34 -16.26
CA GLN A 101 -5.17 31.00 -17.04
C GLN A 101 -5.90 32.26 -17.48
N THR A 102 -6.37 32.21 -18.73
CA THR A 102 -7.18 33.20 -19.45
C THR A 102 -6.42 34.37 -20.11
N ARG A 103 -6.02 34.13 -21.37
CA ARG A 103 -5.77 35.11 -22.46
C ARG A 103 -5.42 36.54 -22.03
N GLY A 104 -4.21 36.70 -21.49
CA GLY A 104 -3.53 38.00 -21.43
C GLY A 104 -2.95 38.37 -22.80
N LYS A 105 -3.33 39.54 -23.31
CA LYS A 105 -2.41 40.31 -24.16
C LYS A 105 -1.32 40.81 -23.22
N VAL A 106 -0.31 39.97 -22.99
CA VAL A 106 0.91 40.33 -22.29
C VAL A 106 1.53 41.50 -23.07
N ILE A 107 1.59 42.69 -22.48
CA ILE A 107 2.34 43.80 -23.09
C ILE A 107 3.82 43.47 -22.92
N LYS A 108 4.34 42.68 -23.87
CA LYS A 108 5.76 42.70 -24.18
C LYS A 108 6.03 44.01 -24.91
N THR A 109 6.93 44.81 -24.34
CA THR A 109 7.80 45.79 -25.00
C THR A 109 7.27 47.14 -25.52
N ASN A 110 5.97 47.46 -25.58
CA ASN A 110 5.52 48.78 -26.08
C ASN A 110 4.64 49.54 -25.07
N LEU A 111 4.89 50.84 -24.89
CA LEU A 111 4.01 51.72 -24.10
C LEU A 111 2.57 51.67 -24.65
N PRO A 112 1.52 51.74 -23.80
CA PRO A 112 0.13 51.61 -24.25
C PRO A 112 -0.32 52.71 -25.23
N THR A 113 0.26 53.90 -25.12
CA THR A 113 -0.07 55.09 -25.92
C THR A 113 1.18 55.93 -26.21
N ASP A 114 1.02 56.96 -27.02
CA ASP A 114 2.08 57.89 -27.39
C ASP A 114 2.64 58.67 -26.18
N PHE A 115 3.84 59.21 -26.34
CA PHE A 115 4.55 59.98 -25.33
C PHE A 115 5.16 61.27 -25.91
N SER A 116 5.58 62.16 -25.02
CA SER A 116 6.21 63.45 -25.36
C SER A 116 7.72 63.35 -25.31
N THR A 117 8.42 63.94 -26.28
CA THR A 117 9.89 64.00 -26.31
C THR A 117 10.45 65.42 -26.39
N LEU A 118 11.65 65.58 -25.82
CA LEU A 118 12.46 66.79 -25.83
C LEU A 118 13.83 66.49 -26.40
N GLY A 119 14.35 67.38 -27.26
CA GLY A 119 15.67 67.25 -27.87
C GLY A 119 16.58 68.43 -27.53
N TYR A 120 17.70 68.13 -26.91
CA TYR A 120 18.77 69.07 -26.58
C TYR A 120 20.00 68.68 -27.39
N ARG A 121 20.68 69.63 -28.04
CA ARG A 121 21.85 69.36 -28.89
C ARG A 121 22.98 70.36 -28.72
N GLY A 122 24.19 69.95 -29.08
CA GLY A 122 25.40 70.76 -29.15
C GLY A 122 26.47 70.15 -30.05
N ASP A 123 27.55 70.89 -30.26
CA ASP A 123 28.71 70.47 -31.05
C ASP A 123 29.71 69.61 -30.25
N GLN A 124 29.71 69.71 -28.91
CA GLN A 124 30.47 68.89 -27.96
C GLN A 124 29.58 68.41 -26.81
N ALA A 125 29.96 67.32 -26.15
CA ALA A 125 29.22 66.79 -24.99
C ALA A 125 29.05 67.82 -23.85
N SER A 126 30.05 68.68 -23.62
CA SER A 126 30.02 69.72 -22.58
C SER A 126 29.26 70.99 -22.97
N THR A 127 28.88 71.14 -24.24
CA THR A 127 28.21 72.33 -24.80
C THR A 127 26.78 72.02 -25.27
N ILE A 128 26.23 70.85 -24.92
CA ILE A 128 24.81 70.56 -25.13
C ILE A 128 24.00 71.67 -24.46
N SER A 129 23.03 72.21 -25.21
CA SER A 129 22.16 73.29 -24.76
C SER A 129 21.51 72.97 -23.41
N GLN A 130 21.27 74.01 -22.61
CA GLN A 130 20.50 73.90 -21.36
C GLN A 130 18.99 74.08 -21.60
N THR A 131 18.57 74.45 -22.81
CA THR A 131 17.17 74.49 -23.26
C THR A 131 16.97 73.52 -24.43
N PRO A 132 15.75 73.00 -24.68
CA PRO A 132 15.45 72.03 -25.74
C PRO A 132 15.50 72.67 -27.14
N ASN A 133 16.70 73.09 -27.54
CA ASN A 133 16.99 73.85 -28.75
C ASN A 133 16.81 73.05 -30.05
N TRP A 134 16.61 71.73 -29.96
CA TRP A 134 16.37 70.91 -31.14
C TRP A 134 14.88 70.70 -31.39
N PHE A 135 14.12 70.33 -30.36
CA PHE A 135 12.65 70.26 -30.40
C PHE A 135 12.06 70.16 -29.00
N TYR A 136 10.86 70.72 -28.85
CA TYR A 136 10.11 70.75 -27.60
C TYR A 136 8.75 70.03 -27.72
N ASN A 137 8.41 69.23 -26.71
CA ASN A 137 7.17 68.47 -26.53
C ASN A 137 6.64 67.79 -27.82
N LYS A 138 7.51 67.09 -28.56
CA LYS A 138 7.09 66.41 -29.79
C LYS A 138 6.36 65.11 -29.50
N ARG A 139 5.26 64.88 -30.22
CA ARG A 139 4.50 63.63 -30.16
C ARG A 139 5.33 62.49 -30.76
N THR A 140 5.54 61.46 -29.96
CA THR A 140 6.31 60.27 -30.32
C THR A 140 5.45 59.04 -30.11
N LYS A 141 5.40 58.17 -31.13
CA LYS A 141 4.63 56.93 -31.08
C LYS A 141 5.19 56.00 -30.01
N SER A 142 4.36 55.10 -29.49
CA SER A 142 4.77 54.10 -28.51
C SER A 142 5.89 53.14 -28.97
N ASP A 143 6.18 53.07 -30.27
CA ASP A 143 7.29 52.31 -30.86
C ASP A 143 8.60 53.13 -31.00
N GLY A 144 8.59 54.40 -30.59
CA GLY A 144 9.75 55.29 -30.60
C GLY A 144 9.91 56.17 -31.84
N GLN A 145 9.03 56.05 -32.84
CA GLN A 145 9.05 56.91 -34.01
C GLN A 145 8.41 58.28 -33.73
N LEU A 146 9.07 59.37 -34.13
CA LEU A 146 8.43 60.69 -34.11
C LEU A 146 7.38 60.80 -35.22
N TYR A 147 6.29 61.51 -34.97
CA TYR A 147 5.30 61.83 -36.00
C TYR A 147 5.86 62.77 -37.08
N ASP A 148 6.66 63.74 -36.65
CA ASP A 148 7.43 64.61 -37.53
C ASP A 148 8.87 64.09 -37.58
N GLN A 149 9.31 63.59 -38.74
CA GLN A 149 10.66 63.05 -38.89
C GLN A 149 11.72 64.14 -38.67
N ILE A 150 12.64 63.91 -37.72
CA ILE A 150 13.77 64.80 -37.42
C ILE A 150 15.07 64.08 -37.78
N PHE A 151 16.05 64.80 -38.33
CA PHE A 151 17.32 64.24 -38.79
C PHE A 151 18.49 64.77 -37.96
N TRP A 152 19.48 63.90 -37.72
CA TRP A 152 20.76 64.27 -37.11
C TRP A 152 21.53 65.26 -37.97
N SER A 153 22.28 66.16 -37.32
CA SER A 153 23.16 67.13 -37.98
C SER A 153 24.61 66.85 -37.58
N TRP A 154 25.53 66.89 -38.54
CA TRP A 154 26.95 66.67 -38.28
C TRP A 154 27.57 67.80 -37.44
N ASP A 155 27.12 69.03 -37.62
CA ASP A 155 27.63 70.21 -36.90
C ASP A 155 27.13 70.28 -35.44
N ASN A 156 26.11 69.50 -35.09
CA ASN A 156 25.57 69.39 -33.73
C ASN A 156 25.45 67.90 -33.35
N ARG A 157 26.60 67.23 -33.29
CA ARG A 157 26.68 65.76 -33.20
C ARG A 157 26.41 65.19 -31.80
N PHE A 158 26.28 66.00 -30.76
CA PHE A 158 25.94 65.52 -29.42
C PHE A 158 24.52 65.91 -29.04
N ALA A 159 23.76 64.97 -28.49
CA ALA A 159 22.39 65.23 -28.05
C ALA A 159 22.03 64.51 -26.76
N ARG A 160 21.01 65.04 -26.10
CA ARG A 160 20.31 64.40 -24.97
C ARG A 160 18.82 64.52 -25.20
N PHE A 161 18.11 63.44 -24.94
CA PHE A 161 16.66 63.40 -25.08
C PHE A 161 16.01 63.03 -23.77
N TYR A 162 14.86 63.64 -23.52
CA TYR A 162 13.98 63.27 -22.42
C TYR A 162 12.63 62.85 -22.99
N ALA A 163 11.99 61.90 -22.33
CA ALA A 163 10.66 61.44 -22.67
C ALA A 163 9.74 61.41 -21.46
N ILE A 164 8.47 61.75 -21.68
CA ILE A 164 7.42 61.83 -20.69
C ILE A 164 6.19 61.08 -21.19
N TYR A 165 5.73 60.10 -20.42
CA TYR A 165 4.51 59.35 -20.67
C TYR A 165 3.48 59.57 -19.56
N PRO A 166 2.19 59.70 -19.87
CA PRO A 166 1.60 59.73 -21.23
C PRO A 166 1.90 61.04 -21.96
N GLN A 167 1.61 61.10 -23.27
CA GLN A 167 1.78 62.32 -24.06
C GLN A 167 1.11 63.55 -23.40
N ILE A 168 1.89 64.62 -23.30
CA ILE A 168 1.41 65.92 -22.83
C ILE A 168 0.72 66.65 -24.00
N THR A 169 -0.55 66.97 -23.81
CA THR A 169 -1.44 67.65 -24.76
C THR A 169 -2.10 68.82 -24.05
N SER A 170 -2.74 69.72 -24.80
CA SER A 170 -3.55 70.80 -24.21
C SER A 170 -4.75 70.29 -23.39
N ALA A 171 -5.14 69.02 -23.54
CA ALA A 171 -6.20 68.38 -22.75
C ALA A 171 -5.70 67.76 -21.43
N THR A 172 -4.40 67.51 -21.27
CA THR A 172 -3.81 66.90 -20.07
C THR A 172 -3.52 67.97 -19.02
N ASN A 173 -4.55 68.37 -18.26
CA ASN A 173 -4.42 69.44 -17.26
C ASN A 173 -3.72 69.04 -15.93
N ASN A 174 -3.39 67.75 -15.74
CA ASN A 174 -2.75 67.23 -14.54
C ASN A 174 -1.25 66.94 -14.68
N ILE A 175 -0.69 67.11 -15.89
CA ILE A 175 0.74 66.94 -16.19
C ILE A 175 1.20 68.19 -16.93
N ILE A 176 1.90 69.08 -16.25
CA ILE A 176 2.34 70.36 -16.81
C ILE A 176 3.87 70.35 -16.92
N LEU A 177 4.38 70.44 -18.16
CA LEU A 177 5.81 70.47 -18.46
C LEU A 177 6.38 71.89 -18.34
N SER A 178 7.59 72.01 -17.82
CA SER A 178 8.38 73.24 -17.79
C SER A 178 8.51 73.86 -19.18
N SER A 179 8.42 75.20 -19.29
CA SER A 179 8.44 75.91 -20.58
C SER A 179 9.67 75.59 -21.45
N GLU A 180 9.56 75.80 -22.77
CA GLU A 180 10.67 75.64 -23.73
C GLU A 180 11.90 76.53 -23.41
N THR A 181 11.71 77.59 -22.61
CA THR A 181 12.78 78.49 -22.13
C THR A 181 13.38 78.07 -20.79
N HIS A 182 12.90 76.99 -20.17
CA HIS A 182 13.42 76.49 -18.90
C HIS A 182 14.85 75.95 -19.09
N SER A 183 15.79 76.50 -18.31
CA SER A 183 17.19 76.11 -18.35
C SER A 183 17.46 74.94 -17.39
N GLY A 184 18.09 73.88 -17.88
CA GLY A 184 18.45 72.68 -17.13
C GLY A 184 17.47 71.53 -17.35
N ASN A 185 17.36 70.67 -16.34
CA ASN A 185 16.53 69.47 -16.36
C ASN A 185 15.04 69.80 -16.51
N PRO A 186 14.31 69.16 -17.44
CA PRO A 186 12.87 69.32 -17.55
C PRO A 186 12.16 69.01 -16.23
N GLN A 187 11.12 69.78 -15.94
CA GLN A 187 10.31 69.61 -14.72
C GLN A 187 8.85 69.35 -15.09
N ILE A 188 8.18 68.53 -14.30
CA ILE A 188 6.77 68.18 -14.46
C ILE A 188 6.03 68.54 -13.18
N GLU A 189 5.11 69.48 -13.24
CA GLU A 189 4.11 69.66 -12.19
C GLU A 189 2.99 68.63 -12.40
N PHE A 190 2.83 67.73 -11.43
CA PHE A 190 1.90 66.61 -11.50
C PHE A 190 0.85 66.71 -10.41
N THR A 191 -0.41 66.47 -10.77
CA THR A 191 -1.54 66.36 -9.82
C THR A 191 -2.22 65.01 -9.98
N VAL A 192 -2.32 64.25 -8.89
CA VAL A 192 -3.05 62.97 -8.86
C VAL A 192 -4.55 63.25 -8.96
N LYS A 193 -5.26 62.55 -9.85
CA LYS A 193 -6.72 62.67 -9.95
C LYS A 193 -7.41 61.97 -8.76
N PRO A 194 -8.45 62.57 -8.14
CA PRO A 194 -9.15 61.96 -7.00
C PRO A 194 -9.85 60.63 -7.31
N ASN A 195 -10.35 60.45 -8.52
CA ASN A 195 -11.01 59.22 -8.93
C ASN A 195 -9.96 58.27 -9.55
N VAL A 196 -9.86 57.04 -9.03
CA VAL A 196 -8.78 56.10 -9.41
C VAL A 196 -8.81 55.76 -10.90
N ILE A 197 -10.00 55.66 -11.50
CA ILE A 197 -10.14 55.34 -12.93
C ILE A 197 -9.58 56.44 -13.85
N ASP A 198 -9.44 57.67 -13.34
CA ASP A 198 -8.95 58.84 -14.08
C ASP A 198 -7.45 59.09 -13.81
N GLN A 199 -6.82 58.30 -12.93
CA GLN A 199 -5.40 58.45 -12.61
C GLN A 199 -4.53 57.98 -13.77
N GLN A 200 -3.34 58.58 -13.86
CA GLN A 200 -2.38 58.30 -14.91
C GLN A 200 -1.05 57.89 -14.30
N ASP A 201 -0.43 56.90 -14.91
CA ASP A 201 0.90 56.45 -14.55
C ASP A 201 1.96 57.33 -15.21
N LEU A 202 2.57 58.21 -14.43
CA LEU A 202 3.63 59.08 -14.90
C LEU A 202 4.92 58.26 -15.04
N MET A 203 5.40 58.11 -16.27
CA MET A 203 6.70 57.52 -16.57
C MET A 203 7.61 58.50 -17.29
N THR A 204 8.90 58.42 -17.01
CA THR A 204 9.91 59.30 -17.64
C THR A 204 11.14 58.52 -18.06
N ALA A 205 11.85 59.02 -19.08
CA ALA A 205 13.12 58.47 -19.55
C ALA A 205 14.09 59.58 -19.96
N THR A 206 15.39 59.26 -19.93
CA THR A 206 16.47 60.06 -20.52
C THR A 206 17.40 59.15 -21.29
N THR A 207 18.02 59.64 -22.36
CA THR A 207 19.07 58.89 -23.08
C THR A 207 20.45 59.06 -22.45
N GLY A 208 20.63 60.03 -21.55
CA GLY A 208 21.96 60.58 -21.30
C GLY A 208 22.53 61.27 -22.54
N VAL A 209 23.85 61.47 -22.58
CA VAL A 209 24.55 62.08 -23.73
C VAL A 209 24.81 61.03 -24.80
N ILE A 210 24.35 61.29 -26.02
CA ILE A 210 24.53 60.44 -27.20
C ILE A 210 25.34 61.22 -28.25
N GLU A 211 26.27 60.55 -28.92
CA GLU A 211 27.09 61.10 -30.00
C GLU A 211 26.72 60.47 -31.36
N TYR A 212 26.49 61.30 -32.37
CA TYR A 212 26.39 60.94 -33.77
C TYR A 212 27.79 60.77 -34.35
N ALA A 213 28.41 59.63 -34.02
CA ALA A 213 29.83 59.38 -34.30
C ALA A 213 30.14 59.16 -35.80
N ASN A 214 29.20 58.59 -36.56
CA ASN A 214 29.38 58.24 -37.97
C ASN A 214 28.38 59.01 -38.85
N ARG A 215 28.85 59.76 -39.85
CA ARG A 215 27.98 60.52 -40.75
C ARG A 215 27.16 59.58 -41.64
N GLY A 216 25.83 59.62 -41.51
CA GLY A 216 24.87 58.82 -42.26
C GLY A 216 24.26 57.66 -41.46
N GLU A 217 24.82 57.32 -40.30
CA GLU A 217 24.37 56.21 -39.44
C GLU A 217 23.82 56.74 -38.11
N ALA A 218 22.50 56.62 -37.90
CA ALA A 218 21.88 57.12 -36.67
C ALA A 218 22.46 56.38 -35.45
N PRO A 219 22.86 57.10 -34.38
CA PRO A 219 23.33 56.47 -33.17
C PRO A 219 22.17 55.78 -32.46
N ARG A 220 22.48 54.79 -31.63
CA ARG A 220 21.49 54.09 -30.83
C ARG A 220 20.96 54.99 -29.72
N THR A 221 19.70 55.41 -29.82
CA THR A 221 19.03 56.28 -28.84
C THR A 221 17.98 55.53 -28.04
N THR A 222 18.39 54.90 -26.94
CA THR A 222 17.49 54.11 -26.08
C THR A 222 16.84 54.97 -24.98
N LEU A 223 15.52 54.95 -24.91
CA LEU A 223 14.72 55.55 -23.84
C LEU A 223 14.27 54.47 -22.84
N ASN A 224 14.85 54.55 -21.66
CA ASN A 224 14.57 53.66 -20.54
C ASN A 224 13.50 54.26 -19.62
N PHE A 225 12.24 53.89 -19.84
CA PHE A 225 11.13 54.39 -19.02
C PHE A 225 11.16 53.82 -17.60
N ARG A 226 10.89 54.71 -16.65
CA ARG A 226 10.77 54.43 -15.22
C ARG A 226 9.52 55.09 -14.67
N HIS A 227 8.78 54.37 -13.82
CA HIS A 227 7.65 54.92 -13.09
C HIS A 227 8.10 55.98 -12.09
N ALA A 228 7.44 57.14 -12.11
CA ALA A 228 7.67 58.23 -11.18
C ALA A 228 6.83 58.09 -9.91
N LEU A 229 5.75 57.30 -9.94
CA LEU A 229 4.78 57.17 -8.86
C LEU A 229 4.96 55.87 -8.06
N THR A 230 4.19 55.73 -6.98
CA THR A 230 3.99 54.48 -6.22
C THR A 230 2.65 53.88 -6.62
N ALA A 231 2.61 52.61 -7.00
CA ALA A 231 1.35 51.89 -7.17
C ALA A 231 0.87 51.35 -5.81
N VAL A 232 -0.41 51.52 -5.50
CA VAL A 232 -1.03 50.96 -4.29
C VAL A 232 -2.18 50.04 -4.68
N HIS A 233 -2.18 48.82 -4.13
CA HIS A 233 -3.20 47.79 -4.34
C HIS A 233 -3.86 47.38 -3.03
N PHE A 234 -5.11 46.94 -3.13
CA PHE A 234 -5.83 46.32 -2.03
C PHE A 234 -6.19 44.88 -2.38
N THR A 235 -6.04 43.97 -1.43
CA THR A 235 -6.34 42.54 -1.59
C THR A 235 -7.14 42.03 -0.39
N MET A 236 -7.83 40.89 -0.54
CA MET A 236 -8.58 40.26 0.55
C MET A 236 -7.82 39.06 1.13
N GLY A 237 -7.69 38.97 2.44
CA GLY A 237 -7.09 37.83 3.12
C GLY A 237 -8.06 36.66 3.32
N GLN A 238 -7.53 35.44 3.42
CA GLN A 238 -8.31 34.20 3.55
C GLN A 238 -9.25 34.14 4.77
N ASN A 239 -8.95 34.92 5.82
CA ASN A 239 -9.67 34.94 7.09
C ASN A 239 -10.74 36.04 7.15
N LEU A 240 -10.90 36.83 6.09
CA LEU A 240 -11.86 37.93 6.07
C LEU A 240 -13.30 37.40 6.21
N TRP A 241 -14.05 37.95 7.15
CA TRP A 241 -15.46 37.61 7.38
C TRP A 241 -16.35 37.99 6.19
N ALA A 242 -17.59 37.48 6.15
CA ALA A 242 -18.54 37.63 5.06
C ALA A 242 -19.14 39.05 4.92
N GLY A 243 -18.67 39.84 3.94
CA GLY A 243 -19.17 41.18 3.61
C GLY A 243 -19.01 41.49 2.11
N GLN A 244 -19.67 42.55 1.64
CA GLN A 244 -19.58 43.03 0.27
C GLN A 244 -19.01 44.44 0.27
N ILE A 245 -17.79 44.60 -0.25
CA ILE A 245 -17.09 45.89 -0.27
C ILE A 245 -17.74 46.76 -1.35
N LYS A 246 -18.06 48.00 -1.02
CA LYS A 246 -18.69 48.99 -1.90
C LYS A 246 -17.69 50.02 -2.42
N GLN A 247 -16.72 50.40 -1.59
CA GLN A 247 -15.79 51.51 -1.86
C GLN A 247 -14.52 51.36 -1.02
N ILE A 248 -13.38 51.71 -1.61
CA ILE A 248 -12.10 51.93 -0.91
C ILE A 248 -11.62 53.35 -1.20
N GLU A 249 -11.09 54.01 -0.17
CA GLU A 249 -10.59 55.39 -0.27
C GLU A 249 -9.27 55.55 0.49
N ILE A 250 -8.26 56.14 -0.14
CA ILE A 250 -7.05 56.64 0.52
C ILE A 250 -7.29 58.11 0.86
N ARG A 251 -7.30 58.46 2.14
CA ARG A 251 -7.62 59.82 2.61
C ARG A 251 -6.37 60.58 3.06
N GLY A 252 -6.31 61.87 2.71
CA GLY A 252 -5.34 62.82 3.26
C GLY A 252 -3.92 62.71 2.71
N ALA A 253 -3.71 62.06 1.57
CA ALA A 253 -2.39 61.98 0.94
C ALA A 253 -2.08 63.21 0.09
N ILE A 254 -0.80 63.58 -0.02
CA ILE A 254 -0.34 64.68 -0.87
C ILE A 254 -0.71 64.36 -2.32
N ASN A 255 -1.43 65.27 -2.97
CA ASN A 255 -1.98 65.07 -4.31
C ASN A 255 -1.19 65.78 -5.41
N LYS A 256 -0.23 66.65 -5.06
CA LYS A 256 0.47 67.51 -6.01
C LYS A 256 1.96 67.65 -5.69
N GLY A 257 2.80 67.65 -6.72
CA GLY A 257 4.24 67.84 -6.58
C GLY A 257 4.92 68.20 -7.90
N THR A 258 6.19 68.55 -7.83
CA THR A 258 7.05 68.80 -9.00
C THR A 258 8.08 67.68 -9.13
N TYR A 259 8.15 67.05 -10.29
CA TYR A 259 9.10 65.98 -10.60
C TYR A 259 10.17 66.49 -11.58
N ILE A 260 11.43 66.42 -11.18
CA ILE A 260 12.59 66.85 -11.98
C ILE A 260 13.21 65.62 -12.65
N LEU A 261 13.32 65.63 -13.98
CA LEU A 261 13.88 64.50 -14.73
C LEU A 261 15.39 64.37 -14.50
N SER A 262 15.92 63.16 -14.47
CA SER A 262 17.36 62.89 -14.35
C SER A 262 18.09 63.04 -15.69
N ASP A 263 19.36 63.47 -15.65
CA ASP A 263 20.28 63.40 -16.79
C ASP A 263 20.92 62.02 -16.96
N ASP A 264 20.98 61.26 -15.88
CA ASP A 264 21.59 59.94 -15.83
C ASP A 264 20.52 58.87 -16.15
N PRO A 265 20.66 58.11 -17.25
CA PRO A 265 19.72 57.06 -17.63
C PRO A 265 19.65 55.91 -16.62
N SER A 266 20.63 55.80 -15.72
CA SER A 266 20.63 54.81 -14.64
C SER A 266 19.84 55.25 -13.40
N GLN A 267 19.49 56.54 -13.28
CA GLN A 267 18.81 57.11 -12.11
C GLN A 267 17.37 57.55 -12.41
N SER A 268 16.53 57.49 -11.38
CA SER A 268 15.21 58.10 -11.37
C SER A 268 15.29 59.63 -11.23
N GLY A 269 14.26 60.34 -11.67
CA GLY A 269 14.09 61.76 -11.34
C GLY A 269 13.74 61.96 -9.86
N THR A 270 13.68 63.23 -9.44
CA THR A 270 13.47 63.59 -8.02
C THR A 270 12.17 64.35 -7.82
N TRP A 271 11.42 63.99 -6.78
CA TRP A 271 10.21 64.69 -6.37
C TRP A 271 10.49 65.83 -5.39
N THR A 272 9.86 66.97 -5.63
CA THR A 272 9.62 68.03 -4.65
C THR A 272 8.13 68.05 -4.32
N LEU A 273 7.78 67.71 -3.08
CA LEU A 273 6.38 67.59 -2.66
C LEU A 273 5.74 68.97 -2.41
N GLY A 274 4.48 69.11 -2.83
CA GLY A 274 3.64 70.23 -2.42
C GLY A 274 3.06 70.03 -1.02
N THR A 275 2.13 70.91 -0.64
CA THR A 275 1.43 70.85 0.67
C THR A 275 -0.06 70.51 0.54
N SER A 276 -0.60 70.43 -0.68
CA SER A 276 -2.01 70.09 -0.91
C SER A 276 -2.24 68.59 -0.73
N THR A 277 -3.31 68.25 -0.04
CA THR A 277 -3.76 66.87 0.18
C THR A 277 -5.16 66.67 -0.39
N ASP A 278 -5.49 65.43 -0.73
CA ASP A 278 -6.80 65.03 -1.25
C ASP A 278 -7.14 63.59 -0.86
N ASN A 279 -8.33 63.15 -1.24
CA ASN A 279 -8.78 61.78 -1.08
C ASN A 279 -8.91 61.08 -2.43
N PHE A 280 -8.54 59.81 -2.48
CA PHE A 280 -8.50 59.02 -3.69
C PHE A 280 -9.45 57.83 -3.57
N VAL A 281 -10.43 57.75 -4.47
CA VAL A 281 -11.57 56.85 -4.32
C VAL A 281 -11.62 55.84 -5.47
N LEU A 282 -11.78 54.56 -5.09
CA LEU A 282 -12.26 53.49 -5.96
C LEU A 282 -13.69 53.12 -5.51
N SER A 283 -14.68 53.44 -6.35
CA SER A 283 -16.11 53.16 -6.11
C SER A 283 -16.61 52.04 -7.04
N ASN A 284 -17.86 51.61 -6.86
CA ASN A 284 -18.48 50.52 -7.64
C ASN A 284 -17.68 49.21 -7.53
N ILE A 285 -17.23 48.91 -6.31
CA ILE A 285 -16.66 47.62 -5.97
C ILE A 285 -17.85 46.69 -5.68
N ASN A 286 -17.84 45.50 -6.26
CA ASN A 286 -18.90 44.50 -6.09
C ASN A 286 -18.30 43.12 -5.75
N ILE A 287 -17.35 43.09 -4.81
CA ILE A 287 -16.63 41.87 -4.44
C ILE A 287 -17.20 41.32 -3.15
N ASN A 288 -17.57 40.04 -3.20
CA ASN A 288 -18.02 39.28 -2.04
C ASN A 288 -16.82 38.55 -1.41
N THR A 289 -16.53 38.86 -0.15
CA THR A 289 -15.39 38.29 0.58
C THR A 289 -15.52 36.79 0.83
N VAL A 290 -16.73 36.22 0.72
CA VAL A 290 -17.01 34.78 0.92
C VAL A 290 -16.56 33.94 -0.28
N THR A 291 -16.82 34.41 -1.50
CA THR A 291 -16.63 33.63 -2.73
C THR A 291 -15.29 33.91 -3.41
N SER A 292 -14.54 34.92 -2.98
CA SER A 292 -13.30 35.37 -3.65
C SER A 292 -12.12 35.58 -2.68
N PRO A 293 -11.82 34.65 -1.75
CA PRO A 293 -10.68 34.82 -0.85
C PRO A 293 -9.37 34.94 -1.65
N ASN A 294 -8.42 35.76 -1.18
CA ASN A 294 -7.14 36.06 -1.85
C ASN A 294 -7.22 36.85 -3.17
N SER A 295 -8.37 37.39 -3.53
CA SER A 295 -8.48 38.21 -4.74
C SER A 295 -8.00 39.65 -4.52
N VAL A 296 -7.47 40.25 -5.60
CA VAL A 296 -7.27 41.70 -5.71
C VAL A 296 -8.63 42.39 -5.71
N ILE A 297 -8.74 43.52 -5.01
CA ILE A 297 -9.98 44.30 -4.95
C ILE A 297 -10.03 45.22 -6.17
N THR A 298 -10.95 44.93 -7.08
CA THR A 298 -11.20 45.70 -8.31
C THR A 298 -12.59 46.34 -8.25
N ASP A 299 -12.78 47.41 -9.03
CA ASP A 299 -14.14 47.84 -9.42
C ASP A 299 -14.77 46.88 -10.46
N ASP A 300 -16.02 47.14 -10.84
CA ASP A 300 -16.78 46.37 -11.84
C ASP A 300 -16.13 46.31 -13.24
N ASN A 301 -15.19 47.22 -13.54
CA ASN A 301 -14.48 47.28 -14.82
C ASN A 301 -13.05 46.72 -14.74
N GLY A 302 -12.65 46.20 -13.58
CA GLY A 302 -11.32 45.62 -13.36
C GLY A 302 -10.23 46.65 -13.03
N ASN A 303 -10.56 47.88 -12.64
CA ASN A 303 -9.57 48.86 -12.15
C ASN A 303 -9.22 48.59 -10.69
N TYR A 304 -7.92 48.63 -10.35
CA TYR A 304 -7.43 48.30 -8.99
C TYR A 304 -6.19 49.06 -8.53
N THR A 305 -5.53 49.84 -9.41
CA THR A 305 -4.25 50.48 -9.11
C THR A 305 -4.42 51.96 -8.77
N PHE A 306 -4.02 52.34 -7.56
CA PHE A 306 -3.90 53.73 -7.14
C PHE A 306 -2.49 54.22 -7.45
N PHE A 307 -2.34 55.23 -8.30
CA PHE A 307 -1.06 55.85 -8.63
C PHE A 307 -0.82 57.08 -7.76
N MET A 308 0.06 56.92 -6.76
CA MET A 308 0.28 57.88 -5.69
C MET A 308 1.65 58.55 -5.78
N ILE A 309 1.75 59.83 -5.41
CA ILE A 309 3.05 60.51 -5.30
C ILE A 309 3.84 59.89 -4.13
N PRO A 310 5.11 59.49 -4.33
CA PRO A 310 5.97 58.97 -3.26
C PRO A 310 6.10 59.97 -2.11
N GLN A 311 5.81 59.54 -0.88
CA GLN A 311 5.76 60.42 0.30
C GLN A 311 5.94 59.65 1.61
N GLU A 312 6.34 60.35 2.66
CA GLU A 312 6.27 59.81 4.03
C GLU A 312 4.81 59.63 4.44
N VAL A 313 4.48 58.48 5.00
CA VAL A 313 3.10 58.12 5.36
C VAL A 313 2.90 58.15 6.87
N THR A 314 3.90 57.68 7.62
CA THR A 314 3.86 57.64 9.09
C THR A 314 3.60 59.02 9.69
N GLY A 315 2.55 59.11 10.52
CA GLY A 315 2.25 60.34 11.27
C GLY A 315 1.74 61.51 10.42
N LYS A 316 1.38 61.28 9.15
CA LYS A 316 0.87 62.31 8.24
C LYS A 316 -0.67 62.36 8.12
N GLY A 317 -1.37 61.54 8.90
CA GLY A 317 -2.85 61.49 8.89
C GLY A 317 -3.44 60.71 7.70
N ILE A 318 -2.61 60.00 6.93
CA ILE A 318 -3.05 59.20 5.79
C ILE A 318 -3.73 57.92 6.29
N ASN A 319 -4.94 57.66 5.82
CA ASN A 319 -5.72 56.49 6.22
C ASN A 319 -6.42 55.81 5.04
N VAL A 320 -6.63 54.50 5.16
CA VAL A 320 -7.47 53.73 4.25
C VAL A 320 -8.85 53.61 4.87
N TYR A 321 -9.86 54.02 4.12
CA TYR A 321 -11.25 53.86 4.46
C TYR A 321 -11.90 52.80 3.56
N VAL A 322 -12.61 51.85 4.15
CA VAL A 322 -13.35 50.80 3.44
C VAL A 322 -14.82 50.85 3.86
N LYS A 323 -15.72 50.90 2.87
CA LYS A 323 -17.17 50.91 3.08
C LYS A 323 -17.80 49.65 2.52
N PHE A 324 -18.71 49.06 3.28
CA PHE A 324 -19.48 47.88 2.89
C PHE A 324 -20.92 48.24 2.51
N TYR A 325 -21.57 47.40 1.71
CA TYR A 325 -23.00 47.58 1.37
C TYR A 325 -23.93 47.43 2.59
N ASP A 326 -23.51 46.70 3.62
CA ASP A 326 -24.27 46.50 4.87
C ASP A 326 -24.09 47.64 5.89
N GLY A 327 -23.44 48.74 5.51
CA GLY A 327 -23.27 49.94 6.34
C GLY A 327 -22.07 49.90 7.30
N LYS A 328 -21.29 48.83 7.30
CA LYS A 328 -20.04 48.76 8.07
C LYS A 328 -18.95 49.60 7.43
N GLU A 329 -18.10 50.19 8.28
CA GLU A 329 -17.02 51.08 7.86
C GLU A 329 -15.74 50.75 8.63
N ILE A 330 -14.62 50.70 7.91
CA ILE A 330 -13.28 50.43 8.45
C ILE A 330 -12.37 51.61 8.14
N ASN A 331 -11.58 52.03 9.12
CA ASN A 331 -10.54 53.05 8.96
C ASN A 331 -9.20 52.54 9.50
N VAL A 332 -8.18 52.58 8.65
CA VAL A 332 -6.84 52.04 8.96
C VAL A 332 -5.78 53.13 8.73
N PRO A 333 -5.16 53.66 9.81
CA PRO A 333 -4.03 54.57 9.68
C PRO A 333 -2.84 53.88 9.03
N LEU A 334 -2.29 54.49 7.98
CA LEU A 334 -1.14 53.94 7.27
C LEU A 334 0.18 54.34 7.95
N LYS A 335 1.22 53.51 7.79
CA LYS A 335 2.58 53.71 8.31
C LYS A 335 3.61 53.44 7.23
N GLY A 336 4.87 53.77 7.49
CA GLY A 336 5.99 53.68 6.56
C GLY A 336 6.10 54.87 5.62
N LYS A 337 6.53 54.59 4.40
CA LYS A 337 6.75 55.53 3.29
C LYS A 337 6.32 54.89 1.97
N TRP A 338 5.90 55.70 1.02
CA TRP A 338 5.65 55.32 -0.38
C TRP A 338 6.87 55.70 -1.23
N LEU A 339 7.38 54.74 -1.99
CA LEU A 339 8.62 54.87 -2.74
C LEU A 339 8.34 54.81 -4.23
N GLN A 340 9.03 55.68 -4.98
CA GLN A 340 8.97 55.72 -6.43
C GLN A 340 9.24 54.35 -7.06
N GLY A 341 8.42 53.97 -8.03
CA GLY A 341 8.61 52.74 -8.82
C GLY A 341 8.38 51.47 -8.01
N THR A 342 7.58 51.51 -6.96
CA THR A 342 7.21 50.34 -6.15
C THR A 342 5.71 50.10 -6.18
N THR A 343 5.31 48.85 -5.93
CA THR A 343 3.93 48.48 -5.65
C THR A 343 3.80 48.15 -4.16
N LYS A 344 2.86 48.81 -3.48
CA LYS A 344 2.50 48.53 -2.09
C LYS A 344 1.13 47.87 -2.05
N SER A 345 1.06 46.68 -1.46
CA SER A 345 -0.17 45.90 -1.37
C SER A 345 -0.66 45.87 0.08
N TYR A 346 -1.92 46.26 0.28
CA TYR A 346 -2.62 46.25 1.56
C TYR A 346 -3.67 45.13 1.58
N THR A 347 -3.42 44.07 2.35
CA THR A 347 -4.32 42.90 2.45
C THR A 347 -5.28 43.03 3.63
N LEU A 348 -6.58 43.14 3.37
CA LEU A 348 -7.64 43.21 4.38
C LEU A 348 -7.97 41.82 4.94
N THR A 349 -7.76 41.59 6.24
CA THR A 349 -7.94 40.28 6.89
C THR A 349 -8.36 40.38 8.35
N ASN A 350 -8.96 39.33 8.92
CA ASN A 350 -9.16 39.20 10.36
C ASN A 350 -7.88 38.75 11.08
N THR A 351 -7.72 39.08 12.36
CA THR A 351 -6.62 38.51 13.18
C THR A 351 -6.95 37.09 13.66
N THR A 352 -8.23 36.76 13.87
CA THR A 352 -8.73 35.41 14.17
C THR A 352 -9.84 34.94 13.21
N SER A 353 -9.77 33.68 12.73
CA SER A 353 -10.74 33.12 11.77
C SER A 353 -12.05 32.73 12.45
N ASN A 354 -13.19 33.15 11.88
CA ASN A 354 -14.54 32.79 12.32
C ASN A 354 -15.18 31.62 11.55
N TRP A 355 -14.43 30.95 10.67
CA TRP A 355 -14.86 29.77 9.92
C TRP A 355 -14.81 28.47 10.77
N ASP A 356 -15.80 27.58 10.63
CA ASP A 356 -15.77 26.21 11.17
C ASP A 356 -15.21 25.25 10.10
N TYR A 357 -14.11 24.56 10.41
CA TYR A 357 -13.38 23.70 9.47
C TYR A 357 -13.68 22.23 9.72
N LYS A 358 -14.21 21.54 8.69
CA LYS A 358 -14.46 20.10 8.69
C LYS A 358 -13.41 19.38 7.85
N PHE A 359 -12.80 18.37 8.46
CA PHE A 359 -11.91 17.41 7.83
C PHE A 359 -12.17 16.05 8.48
N GLU A 360 -12.74 15.13 7.73
CA GLU A 360 -13.10 13.79 8.18
C GLU A 360 -12.58 12.77 7.17
N VAL A 361 -11.93 11.73 7.68
CA VAL A 361 -11.46 10.59 6.89
C VAL A 361 -12.03 9.31 7.48
N LEU A 362 -12.86 8.60 6.73
CA LEU A 362 -13.47 7.32 7.11
C LEU A 362 -12.80 6.17 6.35
N GLY A 363 -12.88 4.95 6.90
CA GLY A 363 -12.22 3.76 6.32
C GLY A 363 -10.72 3.78 6.58
N GLN A 364 -10.33 4.02 7.83
CA GLN A 364 -8.92 4.19 8.23
C GLN A 364 -8.16 2.85 8.29
N ASP A 365 -8.85 1.72 8.44
CA ASP A 365 -8.21 0.40 8.47
C ASP A 365 -8.66 -0.42 7.25
N ASN A 366 -7.71 -0.68 6.35
CA ASN A 366 -7.93 -1.42 5.11
C ASN A 366 -7.08 -2.70 5.16
N THR A 367 -7.73 -3.87 5.10
CA THR A 367 -7.04 -5.17 5.22
C THR A 367 -7.32 -6.06 4.03
N ALA A 368 -6.26 -6.54 3.38
CA ALA A 368 -6.34 -7.54 2.31
C ALA A 368 -5.73 -8.87 2.78
N ALA A 369 -6.28 -9.98 2.28
CA ALA A 369 -5.58 -11.26 2.34
C ALA A 369 -4.49 -11.34 1.26
N TYR A 370 -3.53 -12.25 1.43
CA TYR A 370 -2.40 -12.44 0.50
C TYR A 370 -2.81 -12.70 -0.96
N ASP A 371 -4.00 -13.29 -1.18
CA ASP A 371 -4.53 -13.68 -2.48
C ASP A 371 -5.47 -12.63 -3.10
N LYS A 372 -5.74 -11.51 -2.39
CA LYS A 372 -6.61 -10.43 -2.82
C LYS A 372 -5.83 -9.22 -3.30
N THR A 373 -6.43 -8.49 -4.23
CA THR A 373 -5.92 -7.22 -4.75
C THR A 373 -6.68 -6.02 -4.21
N ASP A 374 -7.96 -6.18 -3.87
CA ASP A 374 -8.74 -5.12 -3.22
C ASP A 374 -8.47 -5.13 -1.71
N ALA A 375 -8.03 -3.99 -1.17
CA ALA A 375 -7.79 -3.80 0.26
C ALA A 375 -8.88 -2.96 0.93
N GLY A 376 -9.87 -2.46 0.18
CA GLY A 376 -10.97 -1.66 0.70
C GLY A 376 -11.00 -0.24 0.16
N THR A 377 -11.74 0.62 0.86
CA THR A 377 -12.03 1.99 0.44
C THR A 377 -11.97 2.97 1.60
N TYR A 378 -11.59 4.20 1.31
CA TYR A 378 -11.64 5.31 2.25
C TYR A 378 -12.44 6.48 1.69
N ARG A 379 -12.89 7.38 2.56
CA ARG A 379 -13.70 8.53 2.20
C ARG A 379 -13.16 9.78 2.86
N VAL A 380 -13.01 10.86 2.10
CA VAL A 380 -12.53 12.15 2.60
C VAL A 380 -13.60 13.22 2.42
N THR A 381 -13.94 13.91 3.51
CA THR A 381 -14.83 15.07 3.54
C THR A 381 -14.03 16.27 4.04
N SER A 382 -13.96 17.35 3.25
CA SER A 382 -13.07 18.49 3.52
C SER A 382 -13.68 19.81 3.07
N TYR A 383 -14.11 20.66 4.01
CA TYR A 383 -14.71 21.96 3.72
C TYR A 383 -14.65 22.92 4.92
N ARG A 384 -14.84 24.21 4.70
CA ARG A 384 -15.14 25.20 5.77
C ARG A 384 -16.56 25.71 5.65
N GLN A 385 -17.14 26.13 6.77
CA GLN A 385 -18.49 26.66 6.81
C GLN A 385 -18.62 27.90 7.71
N PHE A 386 -19.50 28.81 7.31
CA PHE A 386 -19.90 29.98 8.08
C PHE A 386 -21.35 30.33 7.74
N ASN A 387 -22.22 30.53 8.74
CA ASN A 387 -23.64 30.84 8.59
C ASN A 387 -24.37 30.02 7.51
N GLY A 388 -24.11 28.71 7.48
CA GLY A 388 -24.73 27.76 6.52
C GLY A 388 -24.10 27.72 5.13
N THR A 389 -23.24 28.66 4.76
CA THR A 389 -22.47 28.62 3.51
C THR A 389 -21.27 27.68 3.67
N ARG A 390 -21.06 26.77 2.71
CA ARG A 390 -19.98 25.78 2.71
C ARG A 390 -19.06 26.00 1.52
N ILE A 391 -17.74 25.96 1.76
CA ILE A 391 -16.72 26.12 0.74
C ILE A 391 -15.79 24.89 0.77
N PRO A 392 -15.63 24.16 -0.35
CA PRO A 392 -14.68 23.06 -0.46
C PRO A 392 -13.26 23.46 -0.08
N ILE A 393 -12.53 22.58 0.61
CA ILE A 393 -11.10 22.75 0.84
C ILE A 393 -10.37 21.56 0.25
N ALA A 394 -9.42 21.83 -0.64
CA ALA A 394 -8.60 20.79 -1.24
C ALA A 394 -7.82 20.00 -0.18
N TRP A 395 -7.50 18.75 -0.50
CA TRP A 395 -6.69 17.87 0.31
C TRP A 395 -5.82 17.00 -0.59
N ASN A 396 -4.73 16.48 -0.03
CA ASN A 396 -3.82 15.59 -0.72
C ASN A 396 -3.16 14.60 0.25
N VAL A 397 -2.71 13.47 -0.30
CA VAL A 397 -1.77 12.57 0.35
C VAL A 397 -0.42 13.27 0.43
N VAL A 398 0.23 13.22 1.59
CA VAL A 398 1.52 13.91 1.83
C VAL A 398 2.68 12.97 2.10
N GLY A 399 2.42 11.68 2.28
CA GLY A 399 3.46 10.68 2.43
C GLY A 399 2.94 9.34 2.91
N TYR A 400 3.84 8.37 2.87
CA TYR A 400 3.69 7.02 3.36
C TYR A 400 4.69 6.80 4.49
N ASP A 401 4.33 5.94 5.42
CA ASP A 401 5.19 5.43 6.48
C ASP A 401 5.10 3.90 6.42
N ALA A 402 6.15 3.28 5.89
CA ALA A 402 6.21 1.83 5.69
C ALA A 402 7.08 1.10 6.73
N ASN A 403 7.85 1.85 7.52
CA ASN A 403 8.77 1.34 8.54
C ASN A 403 8.29 1.58 9.98
N ASP A 404 7.16 2.27 10.14
CA ASP A 404 6.52 2.65 11.40
C ASP A 404 7.38 3.61 12.26
N ASP A 405 8.19 4.48 11.61
CA ASP A 405 9.04 5.46 12.29
C ASP A 405 8.34 6.81 12.56
N GLY A 406 7.14 7.01 12.01
CA GLY A 406 6.33 8.22 12.15
C GLY A 406 6.70 9.36 11.19
N ASN A 407 7.72 9.17 10.34
CA ASN A 407 8.06 10.07 9.23
C ASN A 407 7.25 9.65 8.00
N PHE A 408 6.69 10.64 7.30
CA PHE A 408 5.86 10.38 6.13
C PHE A 408 6.53 10.97 4.91
N ASP A 409 6.96 10.11 3.99
CA ASP A 409 7.64 10.48 2.75
C ASP A 409 6.93 9.82 1.55
N MET A 410 6.88 10.51 0.42
CA MET A 410 6.30 9.97 -0.82
C MET A 410 7.10 8.79 -1.38
N ASN A 411 8.39 8.68 -1.04
CA ASN A 411 9.29 7.62 -1.49
C ASN A 411 9.15 6.33 -0.69
N GLU A 412 8.49 6.36 0.47
CA GLU A 412 8.27 5.18 1.31
C GLU A 412 7.09 4.31 0.85
N LYS A 413 6.43 4.67 -0.25
CA LYS A 413 5.37 3.82 -0.82
C LYS A 413 5.94 2.43 -1.15
N PRO A 414 5.48 1.35 -0.49
CA PRO A 414 6.05 0.03 -0.73
C PRO A 414 5.58 -0.54 -2.08
N GLU A 415 6.42 -1.35 -2.71
CA GLU A 415 6.14 -1.91 -4.05
C GLU A 415 4.88 -2.79 -4.10
N TRP A 416 4.47 -3.36 -2.97
CA TRP A 416 3.27 -4.20 -2.88
C TRP A 416 1.97 -3.40 -2.81
N LEU A 417 2.02 -2.11 -2.47
CA LEU A 417 0.89 -1.19 -2.59
C LEU A 417 0.80 -0.73 -4.05
N GLU A 418 -0.02 -1.41 -4.84
CA GLU A 418 -0.13 -1.17 -6.28
C GLU A 418 -0.68 0.23 -6.57
N GLY A 419 -1.81 0.58 -5.97
CA GLY A 419 -2.52 1.82 -6.30
C GLY A 419 -3.40 2.35 -5.19
N ILE A 420 -3.53 3.68 -5.17
CA ILE A 420 -4.54 4.42 -4.44
C ILE A 420 -5.27 5.28 -5.47
N SER A 421 -6.58 5.11 -5.58
CA SER A 421 -7.33 5.73 -6.70
C SER A 421 -7.50 7.25 -6.57
N LEU A 422 -7.29 7.83 -5.39
CA LEU A 422 -7.52 9.25 -5.14
C LEU A 422 -6.46 9.85 -4.19
N THR A 423 -5.34 10.32 -4.73
CA THR A 423 -4.27 10.92 -3.94
C THR A 423 -4.50 12.40 -3.61
N GLU A 424 -5.50 13.02 -4.23
CA GLU A 424 -5.88 14.41 -4.01
C GLU A 424 -7.37 14.63 -4.31
N GLY A 425 -7.95 15.69 -3.76
CA GLY A 425 -9.33 16.05 -4.03
C GLY A 425 -9.61 17.52 -3.76
N VAL A 426 -10.53 18.10 -4.53
CA VAL A 426 -10.98 19.50 -4.38
C VAL A 426 -11.74 19.76 -3.07
N GLY A 427 -12.11 18.71 -2.33
CA GLY A 427 -12.94 18.80 -1.13
C GLY A 427 -14.42 19.00 -1.43
N GLY A 428 -15.18 19.26 -0.37
CA GLY A 428 -16.62 19.50 -0.45
C GLY A 428 -17.38 18.83 0.68
N TYR A 429 -18.69 19.03 0.66
CA TYR A 429 -19.62 18.44 1.63
C TYR A 429 -19.85 16.94 1.38
N ASN A 430 -19.87 16.53 0.11
CA ASN A 430 -20.00 15.12 -0.26
C ASN A 430 -18.64 14.44 -0.13
N ALA A 431 -18.62 13.30 0.54
CA ALA A 431 -17.39 12.54 0.75
C ALA A 431 -16.84 12.00 -0.58
N GLN A 432 -15.55 12.19 -0.81
CA GLN A 432 -14.84 11.70 -1.99
C GLN A 432 -14.28 10.29 -1.68
N LEU A 433 -14.66 9.30 -2.49
CA LEU A 433 -14.31 7.89 -2.29
C LEU A 433 -13.00 7.54 -2.99
N GLY A 434 -12.03 7.02 -2.23
CA GLY A 434 -10.82 6.39 -2.74
C GLY A 434 -10.84 4.87 -2.54
N ARG A 435 -10.16 4.14 -3.43
CA ARG A 435 -9.96 2.69 -3.37
C ARG A 435 -8.50 2.36 -3.19
N VAL A 436 -8.21 1.28 -2.47
CA VAL A 436 -6.86 0.78 -2.21
C VAL A 436 -6.65 -0.54 -2.94
N THR A 437 -5.58 -0.64 -3.70
CA THR A 437 -5.22 -1.85 -4.45
C THR A 437 -3.80 -2.29 -4.10
N VAL A 438 -3.64 -3.59 -3.84
CA VAL A 438 -2.39 -4.25 -3.46
C VAL A 438 -2.06 -5.38 -4.44
N LYS A 439 -0.77 -5.71 -4.56
CA LYS A 439 -0.35 -6.90 -5.32
C LYS A 439 -0.67 -8.16 -4.52
N LYS A 440 -1.04 -9.24 -5.21
CA LYS A 440 -1.04 -10.58 -4.61
C LYS A 440 0.37 -10.92 -4.11
N ALA A 441 0.46 -11.62 -3.00
CA ALA A 441 1.75 -12.09 -2.48
C ALA A 441 2.42 -13.02 -3.48
N LYS A 442 3.76 -12.97 -3.54
CA LYS A 442 4.54 -14.00 -4.22
C LYS A 442 4.52 -15.25 -3.36
N LEU A 443 4.21 -16.39 -3.97
CA LEU A 443 4.20 -17.66 -3.28
C LEU A 443 5.55 -18.38 -3.45
N ILE A 444 6.04 -18.95 -2.36
CA ILE A 444 7.22 -19.80 -2.28
C ILE A 444 6.77 -21.25 -2.12
N ASP A 445 7.25 -22.13 -2.99
CA ASP A 445 7.03 -23.58 -2.91
C ASP A 445 7.85 -24.19 -1.76
N MET A 446 7.14 -24.61 -0.72
CA MET A 446 7.68 -25.29 0.46
C MET A 446 7.63 -26.82 0.33
N LEU A 447 6.85 -27.36 -0.61
CA LEU A 447 6.76 -28.79 -0.85
C LEU A 447 8.05 -29.35 -1.44
N LYS A 448 8.67 -28.61 -2.37
CA LYS A 448 9.95 -29.00 -2.97
C LYS A 448 11.05 -29.20 -1.92
N PRO A 449 11.41 -28.21 -1.08
CA PRO A 449 12.44 -28.41 -0.06
C PRO A 449 12.06 -29.49 0.96
N TYR A 450 10.77 -29.65 1.29
CA TYR A 450 10.30 -30.75 2.15
C TYR A 450 10.58 -32.13 1.54
N ASN A 451 10.26 -32.34 0.26
CA ASN A 451 10.52 -33.62 -0.43
C ASN A 451 12.02 -33.82 -0.76
N ASP A 452 12.79 -32.75 -0.92
CA ASP A 452 14.23 -32.86 -1.16
C ASP A 452 15.00 -33.43 0.05
N ILE A 453 14.44 -33.37 1.27
CA ILE A 453 15.01 -34.00 2.47
C ILE A 453 15.08 -35.53 2.28
N ILE A 454 13.93 -36.18 2.05
CA ILE A 454 13.86 -37.65 1.86
C ILE A 454 14.57 -38.14 0.59
N ARG A 455 14.67 -37.30 -0.46
CA ARG A 455 15.46 -37.63 -1.65
C ARG A 455 16.97 -37.64 -1.41
N LYS A 456 17.43 -36.87 -0.43
CA LYS A 456 18.85 -36.74 -0.07
C LYS A 456 19.28 -37.72 1.02
N GLU A 457 18.34 -38.31 1.74
CA GLU A 457 18.63 -39.37 2.70
C GLU A 457 19.40 -40.54 2.04
N PRO A 458 20.40 -41.13 2.72
CA PRO A 458 21.17 -42.23 2.18
C PRO A 458 20.27 -43.41 1.76
N PRO A 459 20.55 -44.04 0.59
CA PRO A 459 19.77 -45.19 0.18
C PRO A 459 19.84 -46.34 1.19
N LYS A 460 18.72 -47.01 1.45
CA LYS A 460 18.69 -48.20 2.33
C LYS A 460 18.68 -49.49 1.53
N GLY A 461 19.52 -50.44 1.95
CA GLY A 461 19.62 -51.76 1.34
C GLY A 461 20.18 -51.74 -0.08
N THR A 462 20.35 -52.92 -0.65
CA THR A 462 20.76 -53.14 -2.04
C THR A 462 19.88 -54.22 -2.66
N GLN A 463 19.91 -54.39 -3.97
CA GLN A 463 19.15 -55.45 -4.64
C GLN A 463 19.49 -56.85 -4.07
N ALA A 464 20.77 -57.11 -3.78
CA ALA A 464 21.22 -58.38 -3.21
C ALA A 464 20.90 -58.52 -1.72
N ALA A 465 20.89 -57.41 -0.97
CA ALA A 465 20.54 -57.37 0.44
C ALA A 465 19.51 -56.26 0.73
N PRO A 466 18.22 -56.49 0.42
CA PRO A 466 17.18 -55.51 0.69
C PRO A 466 17.03 -55.27 2.19
N TYR A 467 16.80 -54.02 2.57
CA TYR A 467 16.61 -53.57 3.93
C TYR A 467 15.31 -54.15 4.50
N ASN A 468 15.41 -54.93 5.58
CA ASN A 468 14.24 -55.49 6.24
C ASN A 468 13.52 -54.43 7.08
N LEU A 469 12.32 -54.01 6.68
CA LEU A 469 11.55 -52.99 7.40
C LEU A 469 11.01 -53.48 8.75
N SER A 470 10.98 -54.79 8.99
CA SER A 470 10.65 -55.35 10.30
C SER A 470 11.85 -55.41 11.26
N ASN A 471 13.00 -54.84 10.89
CA ASN A 471 14.20 -54.82 11.72
C ASN A 471 14.74 -53.39 11.80
N SER A 472 14.99 -52.92 13.02
CA SER A 472 15.45 -51.56 13.30
C SER A 472 16.75 -51.19 12.58
N THR A 473 17.63 -52.18 12.36
CA THR A 473 18.92 -52.02 11.66
C THR A 473 18.89 -52.47 10.20
N GLY A 474 17.77 -53.03 9.72
CA GLY A 474 17.65 -53.63 8.40
C GLY A 474 18.23 -55.04 8.28
N ALA A 475 18.64 -55.66 9.39
CA ALA A 475 19.17 -57.02 9.41
C ALA A 475 18.14 -58.06 8.95
N THR A 476 18.61 -59.25 8.57
CA THR A 476 17.77 -60.29 7.96
C THR A 476 16.73 -60.87 8.90
N THR A 477 16.99 -60.87 10.22
CA THR A 477 16.07 -61.38 11.24
C THR A 477 14.81 -60.54 11.30
N ILE A 478 13.66 -61.21 11.38
CA ILE A 478 12.37 -60.55 11.64
C ILE A 478 12.36 -60.16 13.12
N GLU A 479 12.29 -58.87 13.44
CA GLU A 479 12.40 -58.37 14.81
C GLU A 479 11.03 -57.93 15.35
N ASN A 480 10.39 -56.94 14.71
CA ASN A 480 9.09 -56.40 15.09
C ASN A 480 8.25 -56.17 13.83
N THR A 481 7.01 -56.68 13.81
CA THR A 481 6.12 -56.55 12.65
C THR A 481 4.91 -55.66 12.94
N GLY A 482 4.30 -55.13 11.90
CA GLY A 482 3.12 -54.28 11.98
C GLY A 482 2.35 -54.27 10.66
N ASN A 483 1.28 -53.46 10.58
CA ASN A 483 0.49 -53.30 9.35
C ASN A 483 0.88 -52.05 8.54
N SER A 484 1.70 -51.18 9.09
CA SER A 484 2.35 -50.09 8.34
C SER A 484 3.87 -50.05 8.54
N TYR A 485 4.59 -49.46 7.59
CA TYR A 485 6.04 -49.30 7.66
C TYR A 485 6.46 -47.93 7.11
N LEU A 486 7.34 -47.24 7.84
CA LEU A 486 7.96 -46.00 7.40
C LEU A 486 9.08 -46.30 6.39
N VAL A 487 9.05 -45.61 5.25
CA VAL A 487 10.05 -45.67 4.19
C VAL A 487 10.71 -44.29 4.07
N PRO A 488 11.88 -44.07 4.70
CA PRO A 488 12.43 -42.73 4.84
C PRO A 488 13.38 -42.28 3.71
N SER A 489 13.73 -43.18 2.79
CA SER A 489 14.69 -42.90 1.73
C SER A 489 14.49 -43.83 0.52
N CYS A 490 15.22 -43.57 -0.56
CA CYS A 490 15.26 -44.49 -1.70
C CYS A 490 16.02 -45.78 -1.34
N GLY A 491 15.86 -46.86 -2.11
CA GLY A 491 16.56 -48.10 -1.83
C GLY A 491 15.85 -49.37 -2.24
N TYR A 492 16.30 -50.49 -1.68
CA TYR A 492 15.69 -51.81 -1.84
C TYR A 492 15.22 -52.29 -0.47
N TYR A 493 13.94 -52.65 -0.37
CA TYR A 493 13.28 -52.99 0.88
C TYR A 493 12.65 -54.37 0.81
N LYS A 494 12.39 -54.93 1.99
CA LYS A 494 11.59 -56.13 2.16
C LYS A 494 10.76 -56.10 3.43
N ILE A 495 9.61 -56.76 3.40
CA ILE A 495 8.71 -56.96 4.55
C ILE A 495 8.39 -58.45 4.63
N PRO A 496 8.42 -59.07 5.82
CA PRO A 496 8.07 -60.48 5.97
C PRO A 496 6.57 -60.71 5.80
N LEU A 497 6.18 -61.88 5.27
CA LEU A 497 4.79 -62.31 5.19
C LEU A 497 4.29 -62.80 6.56
N VAL A 498 4.10 -61.85 7.47
CA VAL A 498 3.64 -62.03 8.84
C VAL A 498 2.34 -61.25 9.05
N TYR A 499 1.40 -61.84 9.79
CA TYR A 499 0.15 -61.17 10.16
C TYR A 499 0.43 -60.02 11.14
N GLY A 500 0.34 -58.76 10.68
CA GLY A 500 0.41 -57.57 11.53
C GLY A 500 1.49 -57.64 12.63
N ASN A 501 1.07 -57.55 13.90
CA ASN A 501 1.95 -57.57 15.08
C ASN A 501 2.34 -58.98 15.60
N ALA A 502 2.24 -60.02 14.77
CA ALA A 502 2.43 -61.40 15.21
C ALA A 502 3.90 -61.80 15.52
N ILE A 503 4.88 -60.93 15.26
CA ILE A 503 6.27 -61.08 15.74
C ILE A 503 6.68 -59.82 16.51
N THR A 504 7.25 -59.99 17.69
CA THR A 504 7.81 -58.91 18.53
C THR A 504 9.07 -59.40 19.22
N ASN A 505 10.11 -58.55 19.28
CA ASN A 505 11.42 -58.90 19.84
C ASN A 505 12.01 -60.22 19.27
N SER A 506 11.85 -60.42 17.97
CA SER A 506 12.28 -61.62 17.22
C SER A 506 11.63 -62.94 17.67
N ALA A 507 10.48 -62.88 18.32
CA ALA A 507 9.71 -64.05 18.76
C ALA A 507 8.24 -63.97 18.34
N ASP A 508 7.60 -65.13 18.22
CA ASP A 508 6.16 -65.26 18.03
C ASP A 508 5.40 -64.50 19.13
N ASN A 509 4.45 -63.67 18.73
CA ASN A 509 3.63 -62.85 19.61
C ASN A 509 2.15 -63.31 19.58
N PRO A 510 1.82 -64.46 20.20
CA PRO A 510 0.45 -64.96 20.24
C PRO A 510 -0.52 -64.01 20.92
N ALA A 511 -0.06 -63.14 21.83
CA ALA A 511 -0.90 -62.13 22.48
C ALA A 511 -1.47 -61.08 21.51
N SER A 512 -1.02 -61.05 20.25
CA SER A 512 -1.61 -60.20 19.20
C SER A 512 -2.78 -60.84 18.44
N TYR A 513 -2.96 -62.17 18.54
CA TYR A 513 -4.01 -62.90 17.81
C TYR A 513 -4.75 -63.96 18.66
N ILE A 514 -4.40 -64.12 19.94
CA ILE A 514 -5.08 -64.96 20.93
C ILE A 514 -5.40 -64.09 22.14
N SER A 515 -6.69 -63.91 22.41
CA SER A 515 -7.19 -63.21 23.59
C SER A 515 -7.30 -64.17 24.78
N SER A 516 -6.92 -63.67 25.95
CA SER A 516 -7.14 -64.35 27.23
C SER A 516 -8.31 -63.74 28.01
N ALA A 517 -9.06 -62.81 27.41
CA ALA A 517 -10.20 -62.18 28.06
C ALA A 517 -11.37 -63.16 28.21
N PRO A 518 -12.17 -63.06 29.29
CA PRO A 518 -13.37 -63.88 29.45
C PRO A 518 -14.43 -63.52 28.41
N SER A 519 -15.39 -64.40 28.17
CA SER A 519 -16.59 -64.06 27.39
C SER A 519 -17.36 -62.93 28.05
N VAL A 520 -17.81 -61.97 27.25
CA VAL A 520 -18.55 -60.78 27.73
C VAL A 520 -19.84 -60.63 26.96
N SER A 521 -20.98 -60.69 27.67
CA SER A 521 -22.26 -60.34 27.09
C SER A 521 -22.44 -58.82 27.07
N PHE A 522 -22.99 -58.29 25.98
CA PHE A 522 -23.20 -56.85 25.79
C PHE A 522 -24.63 -56.56 25.35
N ALA A 523 -25.31 -55.69 26.10
CA ALA A 523 -26.62 -55.17 25.70
C ALA A 523 -26.41 -54.04 24.70
N GLY A 524 -26.65 -54.33 23.42
CA GLY A 524 -26.62 -53.35 22.35
C GLY A 524 -27.90 -52.53 22.27
N ASN A 525 -27.94 -51.61 21.31
CA ASN A 525 -29.12 -50.83 21.00
C ASN A 525 -30.28 -51.70 20.50
N GLN A 526 -31.49 -51.14 20.57
CA GLN A 526 -32.73 -51.78 20.08
C GLN A 526 -33.04 -53.14 20.75
N GLY A 527 -32.56 -53.35 21.98
CA GLY A 527 -32.87 -54.55 22.78
C GLY A 527 -32.12 -55.82 22.35
N TYR A 528 -31.14 -55.72 21.44
CA TYR A 528 -30.31 -56.87 21.07
C TYR A 528 -29.24 -57.14 22.14
N THR A 529 -29.01 -58.41 22.48
CA THR A 529 -27.93 -58.83 23.37
C THR A 529 -26.93 -59.67 22.61
N PHE A 530 -25.68 -59.21 22.56
CA PHE A 530 -24.56 -60.00 22.06
C PHE A 530 -24.10 -60.94 23.18
N PRO A 531 -24.12 -62.27 22.97
CA PRO A 531 -23.77 -63.22 24.02
C PRO A 531 -22.27 -63.18 24.37
N ASP A 532 -21.41 -62.96 23.36
CA ASP A 532 -19.97 -62.74 23.52
C ASP A 532 -19.47 -61.74 22.47
N ILE A 533 -18.89 -60.62 22.93
CA ILE A 533 -18.29 -59.57 22.08
C ILE A 533 -16.76 -59.67 22.00
N VAL A 534 -16.15 -60.69 22.62
CA VAL A 534 -14.70 -60.90 22.59
C VAL A 534 -14.34 -61.82 21.44
N LEU A 535 -13.46 -61.35 20.54
CA LEU A 535 -12.82 -62.22 19.56
C LEU A 535 -11.67 -62.98 20.23
N HIS A 536 -11.91 -64.24 20.59
CA HIS A 536 -10.94 -65.07 21.31
C HIS A 536 -9.71 -65.42 20.48
N LYS A 537 -9.92 -65.68 19.18
CA LYS A 537 -8.86 -65.96 18.22
C LYS A 537 -9.10 -65.13 16.97
N PHE A 538 -8.08 -64.40 16.56
CA PHE A 538 -8.16 -63.50 15.42
C PHE A 538 -8.14 -64.31 14.13
N LEU A 539 -8.74 -63.76 13.08
CA LEU A 539 -9.04 -64.49 11.84
C LEU A 539 -8.17 -64.02 10.67
N ASP A 540 -7.88 -64.94 9.76
CA ASP A 540 -7.21 -64.64 8.50
C ASP A 540 -8.20 -64.31 7.36
N HIS A 541 -7.67 -64.14 6.15
CA HIS A 541 -8.45 -63.86 4.94
C HIS A 541 -9.59 -64.86 4.64
N ASN A 542 -9.51 -66.10 5.12
CA ASN A 542 -10.55 -67.13 4.93
C ASN A 542 -11.46 -67.27 6.16
N ASN A 543 -11.44 -66.28 7.06
CA ASN A 543 -12.09 -66.34 8.37
C ASN A 543 -11.63 -67.55 9.21
N GLN A 544 -10.40 -68.04 9.01
CA GLN A 544 -9.82 -69.12 9.82
C GLN A 544 -9.02 -68.55 10.99
N GLU A 545 -9.07 -69.22 12.14
CA GLU A 545 -8.30 -68.83 13.32
C GLU A 545 -6.79 -68.82 13.02
N ILE A 546 -6.13 -67.71 13.34
CA ILE A 546 -4.69 -67.57 13.23
C ILE A 546 -4.02 -68.39 14.32
N HIS A 547 -3.17 -69.33 13.92
CA HIS A 547 -2.40 -70.21 14.82
C HIS A 547 -0.91 -70.23 14.47
N SER A 548 -0.50 -69.54 13.40
CA SER A 548 0.90 -69.26 13.08
C SER A 548 1.05 -67.78 12.71
N PRO A 549 2.15 -67.11 13.11
CA PRO A 549 2.37 -65.72 12.71
C PRO A 549 2.64 -65.58 11.20
N TYR A 550 3.11 -66.64 10.54
CA TYR A 550 3.56 -66.60 9.15
C TYR A 550 2.43 -67.02 8.18
N ILE A 551 2.08 -66.11 7.27
CA ILE A 551 0.96 -66.28 6.32
C ILE A 551 1.12 -67.56 5.48
N ASN A 552 2.32 -67.81 4.96
CA ASN A 552 2.62 -68.97 4.11
C ASN A 552 2.89 -70.27 4.89
N VAL A 553 3.07 -70.21 6.21
CA VAL A 553 3.07 -71.42 7.05
C VAL A 553 1.63 -71.85 7.31
N GLN A 554 0.77 -70.90 7.72
CA GLN A 554 -0.65 -71.17 7.93
C GLN A 554 -1.36 -71.64 6.66
N ASN A 555 -0.97 -71.09 5.50
CA ASN A 555 -1.61 -71.37 4.22
C ASN A 555 -0.70 -72.18 3.27
N ALA A 556 0.06 -73.15 3.79
CA ALA A 556 1.02 -73.93 3.01
C ALA A 556 0.42 -74.65 1.78
N ALA A 557 -0.87 -75.01 1.83
CA ALA A 557 -1.57 -75.62 0.70
C ALA A 557 -1.92 -74.65 -0.44
N ASN A 558 -2.00 -73.35 -0.14
CA ASN A 558 -2.30 -72.30 -1.13
C ASN A 558 -1.56 -71.00 -0.76
N PRO A 559 -0.23 -70.98 -0.85
CA PRO A 559 0.59 -69.90 -0.34
C PRO A 559 0.48 -68.63 -1.19
N ALA A 560 0.78 -67.49 -0.57
CA ALA A 560 0.98 -66.24 -1.28
C ALA A 560 2.23 -66.33 -2.17
N THR A 561 2.04 -66.08 -3.46
CA THR A 561 3.07 -66.20 -4.52
C THR A 561 3.13 -64.98 -5.43
N LYS A 562 2.16 -64.06 -5.33
CA LYS A 562 2.08 -62.83 -6.12
C LYS A 562 1.95 -61.61 -5.21
N ALA A 563 2.46 -60.46 -5.63
CA ALA A 563 2.27 -59.19 -4.95
C ALA A 563 1.75 -58.13 -5.92
N SER A 564 1.02 -57.14 -5.43
CA SER A 564 0.53 -56.02 -6.24
C SER A 564 0.32 -54.76 -5.40
N ILE A 565 0.45 -53.60 -6.04
CA ILE A 565 -0.02 -52.32 -5.48
C ILE A 565 -1.56 -52.35 -5.50
N VAL A 566 -2.17 -52.05 -4.35
CA VAL A 566 -3.62 -51.88 -4.18
C VAL A 566 -3.99 -50.46 -4.61
N TRP A 567 -3.37 -49.46 -3.98
CA TRP A 567 -3.45 -48.06 -4.38
C TRP A 567 -2.20 -47.28 -3.93
N ALA A 568 -1.91 -46.16 -4.59
CA ALA A 568 -0.94 -45.17 -4.13
C ALA A 568 -1.44 -43.73 -4.42
N ASP A 569 -1.15 -42.79 -3.51
CA ASP A 569 -1.51 -41.37 -3.68
C ASP A 569 -0.51 -40.59 -4.54
N GLN A 570 0.67 -41.17 -4.79
CA GLN A 570 1.72 -40.60 -5.64
C GLN A 570 2.26 -41.69 -6.59
N PRO A 571 2.63 -41.30 -7.83
CA PRO A 571 3.13 -42.25 -8.81
C PRO A 571 4.60 -42.63 -8.56
N GLY A 572 4.94 -43.87 -8.87
CA GLY A 572 6.28 -44.43 -8.85
C GLY A 572 6.84 -44.70 -7.45
N LEU A 573 6.02 -44.66 -6.39
CA LEU A 573 6.52 -44.86 -5.01
C LEU A 573 7.09 -46.27 -4.78
N VAL A 574 6.55 -47.28 -5.46
CA VAL A 574 6.93 -48.69 -5.32
C VAL A 574 7.22 -49.28 -6.71
N GLU A 575 8.43 -49.80 -6.89
CA GLU A 575 8.90 -50.48 -8.10
C GLU A 575 9.30 -51.93 -7.77
N ASP A 576 9.42 -52.79 -8.79
CA ASP A 576 9.95 -54.16 -8.67
C ASP A 576 9.33 -55.02 -7.55
N LEU A 577 8.02 -54.89 -7.34
CA LEU A 577 7.29 -55.57 -6.27
C LEU A 577 7.14 -57.08 -6.54
N ASN A 578 7.75 -57.92 -5.71
CA ASN A 578 7.72 -59.39 -5.87
C ASN A 578 7.78 -60.14 -4.53
N ILE A 579 7.48 -61.45 -4.55
CA ILE A 579 7.61 -62.35 -3.39
C ILE A 579 8.85 -63.22 -3.56
N GLU A 580 9.59 -63.44 -2.47
CA GLU A 580 10.73 -64.34 -2.42
C GLU A 580 10.75 -65.16 -1.12
N GLY A 581 11.27 -66.38 -1.20
CA GLY A 581 11.40 -67.30 -0.07
C GLY A 581 10.21 -68.23 0.08
N SER A 582 10.13 -68.92 1.22
CA SER A 582 9.12 -69.94 1.49
C SER A 582 8.86 -70.10 2.98
N GLY A 583 7.65 -70.54 3.35
CA GLY A 583 7.28 -70.77 4.76
C GLY A 583 7.49 -69.52 5.62
N SER A 584 8.14 -69.68 6.77
CA SER A 584 8.46 -68.59 7.71
C SER A 584 9.48 -67.59 7.18
N ASN A 585 10.24 -67.94 6.14
CA ASN A 585 11.24 -67.07 5.51
C ASN A 585 10.72 -66.49 4.19
N THR A 586 9.43 -66.17 4.10
CA THR A 586 8.86 -65.51 2.91
C THR A 586 8.78 -64.00 3.11
N PHE A 587 9.22 -63.23 2.11
CA PHE A 587 9.21 -61.77 2.12
C PHE A 587 8.60 -61.23 0.82
N VAL A 588 7.93 -60.08 0.92
CA VAL A 588 7.69 -59.20 -0.23
C VAL A 588 8.87 -58.23 -0.35
N LYS A 589 9.45 -58.08 -1.53
CA LYS A 589 10.53 -57.12 -1.83
C LYS A 589 10.03 -56.07 -2.80
N PHE A 590 10.61 -54.88 -2.70
CA PHE A 590 10.33 -53.77 -3.60
C PHE A 590 11.49 -52.79 -3.63
N LYS A 591 11.51 -51.96 -4.67
CA LYS A 591 12.46 -50.88 -4.88
C LYS A 591 11.76 -49.53 -4.75
N VAL A 592 12.49 -48.54 -4.26
CA VAL A 592 12.06 -47.14 -4.21
C VAL A 592 13.11 -46.32 -4.94
N SER A 593 12.74 -45.76 -6.09
CA SER A 593 13.68 -44.97 -6.90
C SER A 593 13.93 -43.59 -6.28
N LYS A 594 15.16 -43.09 -6.44
CA LYS A 594 15.57 -41.77 -5.95
C LYS A 594 14.82 -40.62 -6.63
N ASP A 595 14.49 -40.78 -7.90
CA ASP A 595 13.74 -39.76 -8.67
C ASP A 595 12.25 -39.79 -8.31
N ASN A 596 11.77 -40.94 -7.82
CA ASN A 596 10.36 -41.14 -7.52
C ASN A 596 9.99 -40.89 -6.06
N ILE A 597 10.93 -41.01 -5.12
CA ILE A 597 10.62 -40.80 -3.70
C ILE A 597 10.18 -39.36 -3.40
N ARG A 598 9.06 -39.29 -2.69
CA ARG A 598 8.42 -38.09 -2.15
C ARG A 598 7.49 -38.51 -1.02
N SER A 599 7.01 -37.53 -0.26
CA SER A 599 5.98 -37.74 0.74
C SER A 599 4.77 -38.43 0.11
N GLY A 600 4.26 -39.51 0.70
CA GLY A 600 3.16 -40.25 0.11
C GLY A 600 2.84 -41.57 0.81
N ASN A 601 1.86 -42.26 0.27
CA ASN A 601 1.30 -43.51 0.77
C ASN A 601 1.10 -44.49 -0.36
N ALA A 602 1.41 -45.76 -0.09
CA ALA A 602 1.03 -46.87 -0.93
C ALA A 602 0.51 -48.03 -0.08
N VAL A 603 -0.49 -48.76 -0.57
CA VAL A 603 -0.89 -50.03 0.01
C VAL A 603 -0.48 -51.14 -0.94
N ILE A 604 0.24 -52.12 -0.42
CA ILE A 604 0.61 -53.33 -1.15
C ILE A 604 -0.11 -54.54 -0.59
N ALA A 605 -0.40 -55.52 -1.42
CA ALA A 605 -1.05 -56.76 -1.03
C ALA A 605 -0.33 -57.98 -1.60
N VAL A 606 -0.39 -59.08 -0.85
CA VAL A 606 0.07 -60.39 -1.30
C VAL A 606 -1.12 -61.29 -1.62
N LYS A 607 -0.97 -62.07 -2.68
CA LYS A 607 -2.02 -62.89 -3.26
C LYS A 607 -1.55 -64.33 -3.44
N ASN A 608 -2.48 -65.26 -3.25
CA ASN A 608 -2.26 -66.65 -3.67
C ASN A 608 -2.22 -66.75 -5.20
N ASN A 609 -1.94 -67.94 -5.73
CA ASN A 609 -1.83 -68.12 -7.18
C ASN A 609 -3.15 -67.82 -7.92
N SER A 610 -4.29 -68.06 -7.27
CA SER A 610 -5.64 -67.78 -7.78
C SER A 610 -6.01 -66.29 -7.77
N GLY A 611 -5.17 -65.42 -7.18
CA GLY A 611 -5.39 -63.99 -7.12
C GLY A 611 -6.14 -63.50 -5.88
N THR A 612 -6.48 -64.37 -4.93
CA THR A 612 -7.10 -63.98 -3.64
C THR A 612 -6.08 -63.22 -2.81
N ILE A 613 -6.44 -62.02 -2.36
CA ILE A 613 -5.62 -61.24 -1.43
C ILE A 613 -5.63 -61.93 -0.06
N MET A 614 -4.45 -62.20 0.47
CA MET A 614 -4.29 -62.88 1.76
C MET A 614 -3.96 -61.91 2.89
N TRP A 615 -3.25 -60.82 2.57
CA TRP A 615 -2.93 -59.73 3.49
C TRP A 615 -2.46 -58.49 2.72
N SER A 616 -2.46 -57.35 3.41
CA SER A 616 -2.02 -56.06 2.87
C SER A 616 -1.26 -55.26 3.93
N TRP A 617 -0.40 -54.35 3.49
CA TRP A 617 0.38 -53.45 4.34
C TRP A 617 0.38 -52.04 3.76
N HIS A 618 0.41 -51.05 4.66
CA HIS A 618 0.57 -49.62 4.33
C HIS A 618 2.05 -49.23 4.36
N LEU A 619 2.56 -48.74 3.24
CA LEU A 619 3.87 -48.14 3.13
C LEU A 619 3.72 -46.62 3.22
N TRP A 620 4.34 -46.01 4.22
CA TRP A 620 4.33 -44.57 4.44
C TRP A 620 5.68 -43.97 4.11
N PHE A 621 5.72 -43.14 3.07
CA PHE A 621 6.92 -42.47 2.60
C PHE A 621 6.96 -41.09 3.25
N SER A 622 7.89 -40.89 4.19
CA SER A 622 7.98 -39.66 4.99
C SER A 622 9.38 -39.49 5.54
N HIS A 623 9.63 -38.41 6.28
CA HIS A 623 10.93 -38.12 6.88
C HIS A 623 11.30 -39.19 7.93
N ALA A 624 12.59 -39.40 8.15
CA ALA A 624 13.09 -40.42 9.08
C ALA A 624 12.64 -40.21 10.53
N ASP A 625 12.35 -38.96 10.91
CA ASP A 625 11.89 -38.52 12.22
C ASP A 625 10.36 -38.56 12.38
N ALA A 626 9.61 -39.02 11.38
CA ALA A 626 8.14 -39.04 11.43
C ALA A 626 7.58 -39.90 12.58
N LEU A 627 8.37 -40.89 13.04
CA LEU A 627 8.10 -41.76 14.18
C LEU A 627 8.89 -41.38 15.44
N ASP A 628 9.50 -40.20 15.51
CA ASP A 628 10.05 -39.70 16.77
C ASP A 628 8.94 -39.57 17.82
N LYS A 629 9.29 -39.75 19.10
CA LYS A 629 8.31 -39.83 20.19
C LYS A 629 8.12 -38.48 20.86
N ILE A 630 6.90 -37.94 20.85
CA ILE A 630 6.52 -36.72 21.58
C ILE A 630 5.70 -37.11 22.82
N PRO A 631 6.19 -36.86 24.04
CA PRO A 631 5.44 -37.15 25.26
C PRO A 631 4.34 -36.10 25.47
N VAL A 632 3.10 -36.56 25.61
CA VAL A 632 1.90 -35.75 25.90
C VAL A 632 1.32 -36.24 27.22
N THR A 633 1.13 -35.32 28.17
CA THR A 633 0.50 -35.60 29.47
C THR A 633 -0.98 -35.30 29.39
N ASN A 634 -1.81 -36.31 29.61
CA ASN A 634 -3.27 -36.20 29.52
C ASN A 634 -3.91 -35.57 30.78
N LYS A 635 -5.25 -35.50 30.85
CA LYS A 635 -5.98 -34.97 32.02
C LYS A 635 -5.84 -35.78 33.31
N THR A 636 -5.52 -37.08 33.22
CA THR A 636 -5.32 -37.97 34.36
C THR A 636 -3.84 -38.08 34.79
N ASN A 637 -2.97 -37.23 34.23
CA ASN A 637 -1.51 -37.23 34.41
C ASN A 637 -0.78 -38.44 33.84
N TYR A 638 -1.43 -39.24 32.99
CA TYR A 638 -0.77 -40.29 32.22
C TYR A 638 0.02 -39.68 31.05
N VAL A 639 1.21 -40.23 30.78
CA VAL A 639 2.08 -39.76 29.69
C VAL A 639 2.02 -40.73 28.51
N TYR A 640 1.48 -40.26 27.40
CA TYR A 640 1.47 -40.99 26.13
C TYR A 640 2.57 -40.46 25.21
N LYS A 641 3.31 -41.34 24.57
CA LYS A 641 4.38 -40.98 23.63
C LYS A 641 3.87 -41.09 22.20
N PHE A 642 3.28 -40.04 21.67
CA PHE A 642 2.78 -40.02 20.30
C PHE A 642 3.91 -40.02 19.27
N SER A 643 3.66 -40.52 18.06
CA SER A 643 4.55 -40.29 16.92
C SER A 643 4.59 -38.80 16.57
N LYS A 644 5.70 -38.30 16.05
CA LYS A 644 5.86 -36.89 15.67
C LYS A 644 4.84 -36.45 14.62
N SER A 645 4.52 -37.34 13.68
CA SER A 645 3.58 -37.10 12.59
C SER A 645 2.38 -38.05 12.63
N THR A 646 1.24 -37.57 12.14
CA THR A 646 0.05 -38.41 11.87
C THR A 646 0.38 -39.50 10.87
N LEU A 647 -0.10 -40.73 11.13
CA LEU A 647 0.21 -41.88 10.29
C LEU A 647 -0.33 -41.67 8.88
N GLY A 648 0.58 -41.71 7.91
CA GLY A 648 0.26 -41.52 6.50
C GLY A 648 0.12 -40.06 6.07
N LEU A 649 0.42 -39.09 6.93
CA LEU A 649 0.42 -37.68 6.52
C LEU A 649 1.36 -37.49 5.31
N SER A 650 0.82 -36.86 4.27
CA SER A 650 1.57 -36.49 3.08
C SER A 650 1.16 -35.14 2.54
N TYR A 651 2.13 -34.29 2.17
CA TYR A 651 1.86 -33.00 1.56
C TYR A 651 1.76 -33.12 0.02
N LEU A 652 0.64 -32.64 -0.53
CA LEU A 652 0.36 -32.66 -1.97
C LEU A 652 0.64 -31.32 -2.63
N ARG A 653 0.44 -30.22 -1.90
CA ARG A 653 0.77 -28.85 -2.30
C ARG A 653 1.10 -28.04 -1.07
N TRP A 654 2.16 -27.24 -1.13
CA TRP A 654 2.49 -26.33 -0.02
C TRP A 654 3.20 -25.09 -0.55
N GLU A 655 2.46 -23.99 -0.55
CA GLU A 655 2.89 -22.69 -1.04
C GLU A 655 2.55 -21.64 -0.01
N ILE A 656 3.51 -20.79 0.39
CA ILE A 656 3.28 -19.73 1.37
C ILE A 656 3.71 -18.38 0.80
N SER A 657 3.13 -17.29 1.27
CA SER A 657 3.61 -15.95 0.97
C SER A 657 5.08 -15.81 1.35
N ASP A 658 5.80 -14.98 0.60
CA ASP A 658 7.21 -14.63 0.83
C ASP A 658 7.46 -13.81 2.12
N TYR A 659 6.42 -13.64 2.94
CA TYR A 659 6.42 -13.04 4.26
C TYR A 659 5.50 -13.85 5.19
N ASN A 660 5.84 -13.93 6.48
CA ASN A 660 5.12 -14.72 7.49
C ASN A 660 4.47 -13.88 8.60
N LYS A 661 4.52 -12.54 8.49
CA LYS A 661 3.85 -11.56 9.36
C LYS A 661 3.14 -10.52 8.51
N PRO A 662 2.01 -9.95 8.95
CA PRO A 662 1.33 -8.90 8.18
C PRO A 662 2.28 -7.78 7.79
N ARG A 663 2.21 -7.36 6.52
CA ARG A 663 2.92 -6.17 6.03
C ARG A 663 1.97 -4.99 6.04
N THR A 664 2.43 -3.85 6.51
CA THR A 664 1.59 -2.67 6.76
C THR A 664 2.25 -1.41 6.21
N VAL A 665 1.44 -0.45 5.75
CA VAL A 665 1.87 0.90 5.41
C VAL A 665 0.82 1.90 5.89
N LYS A 666 1.25 3.02 6.46
CA LYS A 666 0.40 4.13 6.85
C LYS A 666 0.46 5.23 5.80
N LEU A 667 -0.68 5.78 5.42
CA LEU A 667 -0.86 6.87 4.47
C LEU A 667 -1.30 8.10 5.24
N LYS A 668 -0.61 9.24 5.08
CA LYS A 668 -1.05 10.51 5.68
C LYS A 668 -1.78 11.37 4.65
N ILE A 669 -3.00 11.75 5.00
CA ILE A 669 -3.85 12.67 4.23
C ILE A 669 -3.89 14.00 4.96
N ARG A 670 -3.71 15.09 4.21
CA ARG A 670 -3.64 16.46 4.73
C ARG A 670 -4.61 17.36 3.98
N GLN A 671 -5.35 18.18 4.73
CA GLN A 671 -6.09 19.31 4.19
C GLN A 671 -5.13 20.44 3.78
N SER A 672 -5.24 20.98 2.57
CA SER A 672 -4.25 21.90 1.99
C SER A 672 -4.19 23.28 2.68
N MET A 673 -5.23 23.67 3.42
CA MET A 673 -5.29 24.94 4.16
C MET A 673 -4.88 24.73 5.62
N LYS A 674 -4.03 25.63 6.14
CA LYS A 674 -3.72 25.71 7.57
C LYS A 674 -4.89 26.34 8.33
N VAL A 675 -5.39 25.64 9.34
CA VAL A 675 -6.36 26.16 10.31
C VAL A 675 -5.58 26.60 11.55
N ASN A 676 -5.63 27.89 11.89
CA ASN A 676 -4.90 28.48 13.02
C ASN A 676 -3.40 28.14 13.04
N GLY A 677 -2.75 28.11 11.87
CA GLY A 677 -1.32 27.81 11.73
C GLY A 677 -0.96 26.32 11.65
N SER A 678 -1.92 25.41 11.80
CA SER A 678 -1.73 23.94 11.73
C SER A 678 -2.52 23.30 10.60
N ASN A 679 -2.00 22.25 9.98
CA ASN A 679 -2.79 21.47 9.01
C ASN A 679 -3.68 20.46 9.73
N LYS A 680 -4.89 20.22 9.23
CA LYS A 680 -5.66 19.03 9.63
C LYS A 680 -5.14 17.83 8.86
N GLU A 681 -4.83 16.77 9.60
CA GLU A 681 -4.25 15.53 9.07
C GLU A 681 -5.00 14.31 9.59
N SER A 682 -4.99 13.23 8.82
CA SER A 682 -5.50 11.92 9.23
C SER A 682 -4.65 10.82 8.61
N ILE A 683 -4.67 9.64 9.20
CA ILE A 683 -3.89 8.48 8.76
C ILE A 683 -4.83 7.36 8.35
N ILE A 684 -4.47 6.66 7.28
CA ILE A 684 -5.07 5.40 6.86
C ILE A 684 -4.00 4.31 6.96
N THR A 685 -4.32 3.21 7.62
CA THR A 685 -3.49 2.01 7.72
C THR A 685 -3.95 0.99 6.68
N ILE A 686 -3.02 0.53 5.85
CA ILE A 686 -3.24 -0.54 4.88
C ILE A 686 -2.41 -1.74 5.33
N THR A 687 -3.07 -2.88 5.55
CA THR A 687 -2.45 -4.13 6.01
C THR A 687 -2.72 -5.24 5.01
N GLN A 688 -1.70 -6.04 4.70
CA GLN A 688 -1.88 -7.28 3.96
C GLN A 688 -1.40 -8.46 4.80
N ASN A 689 -2.33 -9.37 5.10
CA ASN A 689 -2.05 -10.56 5.89
C ASN A 689 -1.25 -11.59 5.07
N PRO A 690 -0.36 -12.37 5.71
CA PRO A 690 0.29 -13.50 5.05
C PRO A 690 -0.73 -14.63 4.84
N GLY A 691 -0.33 -15.63 4.06
CA GLY A 691 -1.10 -16.86 3.94
C GLY A 691 -0.48 -17.79 2.92
N GLY A 692 -1.21 -18.84 2.59
CA GLY A 692 -0.73 -19.85 1.68
C GLY A 692 -1.80 -20.86 1.30
N ILE A 693 -1.37 -21.85 0.54
CA ILE A 693 -2.15 -23.01 0.15
C ILE A 693 -1.39 -24.22 0.69
N LYS A 694 -2.09 -25.07 1.43
CA LYS A 694 -1.53 -26.30 1.99
C LYS A 694 -2.56 -27.42 1.80
N ASP A 695 -2.29 -28.25 0.80
CA ASP A 695 -3.07 -29.46 0.52
C ASP A 695 -2.26 -30.66 1.00
N PHE A 696 -2.92 -31.55 1.74
CA PHE A 696 -2.32 -32.77 2.27
C PHE A 696 -3.34 -33.90 2.23
N ALA A 697 -2.82 -35.13 2.20
CA ALA A 697 -3.56 -36.35 2.34
C ALA A 697 -3.06 -37.12 3.57
N THR A 698 -3.83 -38.12 3.97
CA THR A 698 -3.45 -39.09 5.00
C THR A 698 -3.87 -40.49 4.57
N ALA A 699 -3.37 -41.53 5.25
CA ALA A 699 -4.08 -42.80 5.30
C ALA A 699 -5.25 -42.70 6.30
N LEU A 700 -6.43 -43.19 5.91
CA LEU A 700 -7.64 -43.25 6.73
C LEU A 700 -8.04 -44.69 7.02
N TYR A 701 -8.73 -44.94 8.13
CA TYR A 701 -9.03 -46.31 8.58
C TYR A 701 -10.46 -46.40 9.14
N GLN A 702 -11.17 -47.48 8.78
CA GLN A 702 -12.40 -47.85 9.47
C GLN A 702 -12.06 -48.58 10.77
N PHE A 703 -12.90 -48.40 11.79
CA PHE A 703 -12.62 -48.97 13.11
C PHE A 703 -12.45 -50.49 13.05
N GLY A 704 -11.36 -51.01 13.63
CA GLY A 704 -11.04 -52.43 13.69
C GLY A 704 -10.39 -53.02 12.43
N ARG A 705 -10.18 -52.23 11.36
CA ARG A 705 -9.44 -52.67 10.17
C ARG A 705 -7.96 -52.30 10.26
N LYS A 706 -7.13 -53.12 9.61
CA LYS A 706 -5.72 -52.81 9.34
C LYS A 706 -5.50 -52.07 8.01
N ASP A 707 -6.50 -52.09 7.13
CA ASP A 707 -6.35 -51.66 5.74
C ASP A 707 -6.45 -50.13 5.65
N ALA A 708 -5.39 -49.51 5.16
CA ALA A 708 -5.38 -48.08 4.88
C ALA A 708 -6.24 -47.75 3.66
N LEU A 709 -7.10 -46.76 3.81
CA LEU A 709 -7.90 -46.15 2.77
C LEU A 709 -7.29 -44.80 2.38
N PRO A 710 -7.41 -44.37 1.12
CA PRO A 710 -6.78 -43.14 0.65
C PRO A 710 -7.49 -41.90 1.20
N GLY A 711 -6.78 -40.98 1.82
CA GLY A 711 -7.28 -39.66 2.22
C GLY A 711 -7.25 -38.61 1.11
N THR A 712 -7.33 -39.05 -0.15
CA THR A 712 -7.44 -38.23 -1.36
C THR A 712 -8.27 -39.01 -2.38
N ASP A 713 -9.02 -38.30 -3.24
CA ASP A 713 -9.71 -38.93 -4.39
C ASP A 713 -8.80 -38.99 -5.64
N ALA A 714 -7.66 -38.28 -5.63
CA ALA A 714 -6.66 -38.33 -6.69
C ALA A 714 -5.70 -39.51 -6.49
N ILE A 715 -6.18 -40.72 -6.80
CA ILE A 715 -5.37 -41.95 -6.76
C ILE A 715 -4.44 -41.97 -7.98
N ALA A 716 -3.13 -42.09 -7.74
CA ALA A 716 -2.12 -42.05 -8.80
C ALA A 716 -1.88 -43.44 -9.42
N GLU A 717 -1.95 -44.50 -8.61
CA GLU A 717 -1.79 -45.89 -9.04
C GLU A 717 -2.77 -46.83 -8.34
N GLY A 718 -3.09 -47.95 -8.97
CA GLY A 718 -4.01 -48.93 -8.44
C GLY A 718 -5.47 -48.48 -8.49
N ASN A 719 -6.29 -48.98 -7.56
CA ASN A 719 -7.72 -48.67 -7.50
C ASN A 719 -8.20 -48.52 -6.06
N TYR A 720 -9.19 -47.67 -5.89
CA TYR A 720 -10.00 -47.56 -4.68
C TYR A 720 -11.48 -47.54 -5.07
N THR A 721 -12.32 -48.26 -4.34
CA THR A 721 -13.77 -48.26 -4.58
C THR A 721 -14.55 -48.20 -3.26
N PHE A 722 -15.81 -47.76 -3.35
CA PHE A 722 -16.75 -47.83 -2.25
C PHE A 722 -17.71 -49.01 -2.46
N ASP A 723 -17.79 -49.89 -1.47
CA ASP A 723 -18.72 -51.01 -1.45
C ASP A 723 -20.00 -50.58 -0.72
N SER A 724 -21.04 -50.31 -1.50
CA SER A 724 -22.35 -49.89 -1.00
C SER A 724 -23.28 -51.04 -0.62
N SER A 725 -22.75 -52.27 -0.51
CA SER A 725 -23.58 -53.41 -0.12
C SER A 725 -24.00 -53.35 1.34
N THR A 726 -25.21 -53.82 1.60
CA THR A 726 -25.79 -53.90 2.95
C THR A 726 -25.56 -55.28 3.55
N GLY A 727 -25.81 -55.41 4.87
CA GLY A 727 -25.60 -56.67 5.60
C GLY A 727 -24.24 -56.78 6.30
N GLY A 728 -23.35 -55.79 6.12
CA GLY A 728 -22.01 -55.74 6.70
C GLY A 728 -21.07 -56.78 6.10
N HIS A 729 -19.82 -56.81 6.58
CA HIS A 729 -18.79 -57.73 6.08
C HIS A 729 -18.10 -58.51 7.21
N THR A 730 -17.60 -59.70 6.88
CA THR A 730 -16.72 -60.49 7.76
C THR A 730 -15.30 -59.92 7.77
N LEU A 731 -14.50 -60.30 8.77
CA LEU A 731 -13.10 -59.91 8.86
C LEU A 731 -12.29 -60.44 7.66
N GLY A 732 -12.54 -61.68 7.22
CA GLY A 732 -11.93 -62.25 6.03
C GLY A 732 -12.28 -61.50 4.75
N GLU A 733 -13.54 -61.12 4.55
CA GLU A 733 -13.98 -60.28 3.43
C GLU A 733 -13.24 -58.93 3.42
N ALA A 734 -13.03 -58.32 4.60
CA ALA A 734 -12.29 -57.07 4.71
C ALA A 734 -10.81 -57.21 4.36
N ILE A 735 -10.16 -58.30 4.83
CA ILE A 735 -8.76 -58.60 4.51
C ILE A 735 -8.57 -58.81 2.99
N GLN A 736 -9.53 -59.44 2.33
CA GLN A 736 -9.48 -59.71 0.88
C GLN A 736 -9.72 -58.47 0.01
N ASN A 737 -10.29 -57.38 0.56
CA ASN A 737 -10.66 -56.18 -0.20
C ASN A 737 -10.06 -54.90 0.45
N PRO A 738 -8.72 -54.77 0.51
CA PRO A 738 -8.06 -53.57 1.03
C PRO A 738 -8.26 -52.33 0.14
N ASP A 739 -8.69 -52.51 -1.10
CA ASP A 739 -9.06 -51.46 -2.07
C ASP A 739 -10.46 -50.88 -1.81
N LYS A 740 -11.23 -51.46 -0.88
CA LYS A 740 -12.62 -51.07 -0.63
C LYS A 740 -12.78 -50.41 0.72
N MET A 741 -13.49 -49.29 0.71
CA MET A 741 -14.22 -48.85 1.90
C MET A 741 -15.60 -49.50 1.91
N PHE A 742 -16.01 -50.03 3.04
CA PHE A 742 -17.33 -50.64 3.20
C PHE A 742 -18.34 -49.65 3.77
N GLN A 743 -19.54 -49.65 3.22
CA GLN A 743 -20.67 -48.92 3.80
C GLN A 743 -21.07 -49.50 5.18
N TYR A 744 -21.76 -48.69 5.98
CA TYR A 744 -22.48 -49.18 7.15
C TYR A 744 -23.49 -50.29 6.81
N SER A 745 -23.65 -51.28 7.70
CA SER A 745 -24.38 -52.52 7.41
C SER A 745 -25.87 -52.33 7.12
N GLN A 746 -26.50 -51.28 7.68
CA GLN A 746 -27.95 -51.05 7.63
C GLN A 746 -28.81 -52.17 8.24
N THR A 747 -28.20 -53.16 8.89
CA THR A 747 -28.89 -54.33 9.42
C THR A 747 -28.57 -54.57 10.90
N THR A 748 -29.59 -54.97 11.66
CA THR A 748 -29.44 -55.37 13.07
C THR A 748 -28.52 -56.59 13.18
N PRO A 749 -27.60 -56.65 14.17
CA PRO A 749 -27.49 -55.73 15.31
C PRO A 749 -26.44 -54.62 15.13
N ASN A 750 -25.76 -54.53 13.98
CA ASN A 750 -24.60 -53.65 13.74
C ASN A 750 -24.89 -52.55 12.72
N ILE A 751 -26.03 -51.86 12.88
CA ILE A 751 -26.64 -51.01 11.85
C ILE A 751 -25.68 -49.95 11.28
N LEU A 752 -24.88 -49.26 12.12
CA LEU A 752 -23.97 -48.19 11.70
C LEU A 752 -22.47 -48.61 11.61
N ALA A 753 -22.16 -49.90 11.79
CA ALA A 753 -20.82 -50.43 11.62
C ALA A 753 -20.65 -51.08 10.24
N TRP A 754 -19.42 -51.21 9.76
CA TRP A 754 -19.13 -51.90 8.49
C TRP A 754 -19.12 -53.43 8.63
N THR A 755 -18.93 -53.92 9.86
CA THR A 755 -18.77 -55.36 10.16
C THR A 755 -20.12 -56.04 10.44
N LYS A 756 -20.24 -57.32 10.06
CA LYS A 756 -21.36 -58.20 10.42
C LYS A 756 -21.50 -58.41 11.92
N THR A 757 -20.37 -58.53 12.62
CA THR A 757 -20.29 -58.86 14.05
C THR A 757 -19.54 -57.78 14.80
N PHE A 758 -20.06 -57.39 15.97
CA PHE A 758 -19.37 -56.46 16.86
C PHE A 758 -18.34 -57.22 17.69
N TYR A 759 -17.10 -56.74 17.64
CA TYR A 759 -16.01 -57.22 18.46
C TYR A 759 -15.39 -56.03 19.20
N VAL A 760 -15.24 -56.17 20.51
CA VAL A 760 -14.79 -55.09 21.38
C VAL A 760 -13.26 -54.91 21.38
N ASN A 761 -12.54 -55.90 20.84
CA ASN A 761 -11.10 -56.07 21.03
C ASN A 761 -10.28 -56.05 19.72
N LEU A 762 -10.84 -55.54 18.62
CA LEU A 762 -10.18 -55.61 17.29
C LEU A 762 -8.80 -54.94 17.24
N TRP A 763 -8.58 -53.86 17.99
CA TRP A 763 -7.27 -53.18 18.09
C TRP A 763 -6.59 -53.29 19.46
N SER A 764 -7.23 -53.96 20.43
CA SER A 764 -6.64 -54.22 21.75
C SER A 764 -7.06 -55.60 22.24
N THR A 765 -6.16 -56.59 22.19
CA THR A 765 -6.48 -58.03 22.26
C THR A 765 -7.37 -58.41 23.43
N ASN A 766 -7.08 -57.89 24.62
CA ASN A 766 -7.78 -58.25 25.87
C ASN A 766 -8.79 -57.18 26.32
N ASN A 767 -9.17 -56.25 25.44
CA ASN A 767 -10.17 -55.26 25.79
C ASN A 767 -11.53 -55.92 26.01
N ILE A 768 -12.26 -55.44 27.01
CA ILE A 768 -13.62 -55.87 27.36
C ILE A 768 -14.54 -54.69 27.69
N VAL A 769 -14.08 -53.45 27.48
CA VAL A 769 -14.83 -52.25 27.86
C VAL A 769 -15.09 -51.35 26.66
N THR A 770 -16.16 -50.58 26.75
CA THR A 770 -16.53 -49.52 25.81
C THR A 770 -16.44 -48.12 26.42
N SER A 771 -16.07 -47.99 27.69
CA SER A 771 -15.93 -46.70 28.36
C SER A 771 -14.59 -46.04 28.05
N GLN A 772 -14.54 -44.70 28.09
CA GLN A 772 -13.29 -43.94 28.04
C GLN A 772 -12.41 -44.25 29.26
N ASN A 773 -11.12 -44.51 29.02
CA ASN A 773 -10.17 -44.94 30.05
C ASN A 773 -8.69 -44.80 29.60
N ASP A 774 -7.77 -45.05 30.54
CA ASP A 774 -6.31 -45.16 30.37
C ASP A 774 -5.80 -46.62 30.40
N LYS A 775 -6.66 -47.61 30.19
CA LYS A 775 -6.25 -49.03 30.25
C LYS A 775 -5.24 -49.33 29.13
N PRO A 776 -4.25 -50.21 29.37
CA PRO A 776 -3.27 -50.59 28.37
C PRO A 776 -3.92 -51.13 27.08
N VAL A 777 -3.45 -50.63 25.95
CA VAL A 777 -3.75 -51.20 24.62
C VAL A 777 -2.72 -52.28 24.32
N VAL A 778 -3.19 -53.50 24.04
CA VAL A 778 -2.35 -54.63 23.59
C VAL A 778 -2.51 -54.77 22.09
N LYS A 779 -1.47 -54.39 21.34
CA LYS A 779 -1.49 -54.31 19.88
C LYS A 779 -1.83 -55.66 19.22
N THR A 780 -2.91 -55.68 18.44
CA THR A 780 -3.41 -56.87 17.74
C THR A 780 -2.78 -57.03 16.35
N VAL A 781 -3.08 -58.14 15.67
CA VAL A 781 -2.80 -58.31 14.24
C VAL A 781 -3.60 -57.38 13.33
N TYR A 782 -4.65 -56.70 13.81
CA TYR A 782 -5.43 -55.74 13.02
C TYR A 782 -5.09 -54.27 13.31
N ASP A 783 -4.24 -54.00 14.30
CA ASP A 783 -3.79 -52.63 14.60
C ASP A 783 -3.00 -52.07 13.40
N PRO A 784 -3.38 -50.91 12.84
CA PRO A 784 -2.77 -50.35 11.62
C PRO A 784 -1.37 -49.74 11.84
N CYS A 785 -0.93 -49.58 13.09
CA CYS A 785 0.27 -48.83 13.45
C CYS A 785 1.57 -49.57 13.07
N PRO A 786 2.67 -48.82 12.85
CA PRO A 786 3.96 -49.40 12.50
C PRO A 786 4.60 -50.16 13.67
N PRO A 787 5.64 -50.97 13.44
CA PRO A 787 6.39 -51.62 14.51
C PRO A 787 6.83 -50.62 15.60
N GLY A 788 6.61 -50.98 16.88
CA GLY A 788 6.94 -50.13 18.03
C GLY A 788 5.90 -49.04 18.36
N PHE A 789 4.75 -49.05 17.68
CA PHE A 789 3.62 -48.16 17.90
C PHE A 789 2.29 -48.92 17.88
N LYS A 790 1.29 -48.40 18.60
CA LYS A 790 -0.07 -48.92 18.71
C LYS A 790 -1.12 -47.81 18.67
N MET A 791 -2.37 -48.22 18.51
CA MET A 791 -3.52 -47.33 18.67
C MET A 791 -3.56 -46.69 20.06
N PRO A 792 -3.86 -45.38 20.18
CA PRO A 792 -4.03 -44.74 21.48
C PRO A 792 -5.30 -45.21 22.19
N PRO A 793 -5.32 -45.31 23.53
CA PRO A 793 -6.58 -45.38 24.28
C PRO A 793 -7.31 -44.02 24.26
N PRO A 794 -8.62 -43.97 24.52
CA PRO A 794 -9.42 -42.74 24.43
C PRO A 794 -8.87 -41.58 25.26
N ASN A 795 -8.33 -41.84 26.46
CA ASN A 795 -7.83 -40.79 27.33
C ASN A 795 -6.54 -40.13 26.84
N ALA A 796 -5.86 -40.66 25.82
CA ALA A 796 -4.65 -40.07 25.26
C ALA A 796 -4.90 -38.68 24.63
N PHE A 797 -6.12 -38.41 24.19
CA PHE A 797 -6.50 -37.16 23.53
C PHE A 797 -7.00 -36.06 24.50
N THR A 798 -7.18 -36.39 25.79
CA THR A 798 -7.91 -35.50 26.72
C THR A 798 -7.18 -34.19 27.04
N ALA A 799 -5.86 -34.09 26.82
CA ALA A 799 -5.10 -32.84 27.03
C ALA A 799 -5.19 -31.83 25.88
N PHE A 800 -5.79 -32.20 24.75
CA PHE A 800 -5.89 -31.32 23.58
C PHE A 800 -7.03 -30.29 23.67
N ARG A 801 -7.83 -30.36 24.73
CA ARG A 801 -8.87 -29.39 25.08
C ARG A 801 -8.62 -28.83 26.47
N ASN A 802 -8.52 -27.50 26.59
CA ASN A 802 -8.27 -26.82 27.85
C ASN A 802 -9.55 -26.74 28.73
N ASN A 803 -9.40 -26.23 29.96
CA ASN A 803 -10.49 -26.14 30.94
C ASN A 803 -11.61 -25.17 30.53
N GLN A 804 -11.35 -24.24 29.60
CA GLN A 804 -12.33 -23.31 29.02
C GLN A 804 -13.07 -23.92 27.81
N GLY A 805 -12.77 -25.17 27.47
CA GLY A 805 -13.38 -25.88 26.35
C GLY A 805 -12.89 -25.42 24.98
N LYS A 806 -11.69 -24.81 24.93
CA LYS A 806 -11.01 -24.39 23.70
C LYS A 806 -9.86 -25.35 23.37
N PRO A 807 -9.41 -25.38 22.11
CA PRO A 807 -8.17 -26.08 21.73
C PRO A 807 -7.01 -25.66 22.64
N ASN A 808 -6.29 -26.64 23.20
CA ASN A 808 -5.08 -26.40 24.00
C ASN A 808 -3.86 -26.33 23.07
N ALA A 809 -3.73 -25.25 22.29
CA ALA A 809 -2.78 -25.16 21.17
C ALA A 809 -1.99 -23.85 21.13
N GLU A 810 -0.83 -23.91 20.46
CA GLU A 810 0.01 -22.76 20.12
C GLU A 810 -0.44 -22.16 18.78
N GLY A 811 -0.50 -20.83 18.74
CA GLY A 811 -0.81 -20.08 17.52
C GLY A 811 -2.24 -20.24 17.01
N GLU A 812 -2.44 -19.76 15.78
CA GLU A 812 -3.72 -19.84 15.07
C GLU A 812 -3.86 -21.17 14.30
N TRP A 813 -5.06 -21.44 13.78
CA TRP A 813 -5.34 -22.61 12.93
C TRP A 813 -4.44 -22.65 11.68
N ASP A 814 -3.61 -23.69 11.58
CA ASP A 814 -2.75 -23.95 10.42
C ASP A 814 -3.17 -25.27 9.74
N TYR A 815 -4.40 -25.28 9.23
CA TYR A 815 -5.06 -26.48 8.67
C TYR A 815 -5.10 -27.65 9.66
N GLY A 816 -5.12 -27.32 10.95
CA GLY A 816 -4.94 -28.20 12.09
C GLY A 816 -4.45 -27.39 13.29
N TYR A 817 -4.07 -28.08 14.36
CA TYR A 817 -3.53 -27.44 15.57
C TYR A 817 -2.13 -27.97 15.91
N HIS A 818 -1.28 -27.06 16.38
CA HIS A 818 -0.07 -27.39 17.13
C HIS A 818 -0.43 -27.46 18.62
N TYR A 819 -0.95 -28.60 19.06
CA TYR A 819 -1.38 -28.76 20.44
C TYR A 819 -0.20 -28.72 21.41
N TYR A 820 -0.38 -28.08 22.55
CA TYR A 820 0.56 -28.17 23.66
C TYR A 820 0.59 -29.59 24.21
N ASN A 821 1.79 -30.05 24.58
CA ASN A 821 1.98 -31.39 25.11
C ASN A 821 1.47 -31.59 26.56
N LYS A 822 1.12 -30.51 27.26
CA LYS A 822 0.62 -30.50 28.63
C LYS A 822 -0.46 -29.43 28.78
N LEU A 823 -1.36 -29.61 29.75
CA LEU A 823 -2.37 -28.58 30.10
C LEU A 823 -1.76 -27.41 30.87
N ASN A 824 -0.73 -27.67 31.68
CA ASN A 824 -0.06 -26.68 32.50
C ASN A 824 1.44 -26.69 32.19
N SER A 825 2.03 -25.51 32.03
CA SER A 825 3.47 -25.33 31.74
C SER A 825 3.98 -26.22 30.59
N PRO A 826 3.40 -26.10 29.38
CA PRO A 826 3.85 -26.89 28.24
C PRO A 826 5.26 -26.48 27.81
N ASP A 827 6.02 -27.45 27.30
CA ASP A 827 7.41 -27.31 26.85
C ASP A 827 7.65 -27.86 25.43
N ALA A 828 6.61 -28.40 24.80
CA ALA A 828 6.62 -28.83 23.40
C ALA A 828 5.22 -28.74 22.79
N THR A 829 5.16 -28.82 21.46
CA THR A 829 3.91 -28.94 20.70
C THR A 829 3.90 -30.18 19.80
N ILE A 830 2.71 -30.63 19.44
CA ILE A 830 2.45 -31.75 18.53
C ILE A 830 1.40 -31.34 17.49
N TYR A 831 1.67 -31.63 16.22
CA TYR A 831 0.81 -31.20 15.13
C TYR A 831 -0.24 -32.26 14.79
N PHE A 832 -1.51 -31.85 14.85
CA PHE A 832 -2.67 -32.64 14.43
C PHE A 832 -3.35 -31.95 13.24
N PRO A 833 -3.05 -32.36 11.99
CA PRO A 833 -3.70 -31.83 10.81
C PRO A 833 -5.18 -32.21 10.73
N ALA A 834 -5.99 -31.35 10.13
CA ALA A 834 -7.39 -31.61 9.82
C ALA A 834 -7.51 -32.44 8.53
N VAL A 835 -7.31 -33.74 8.65
CA VAL A 835 -7.16 -34.66 7.50
C VAL A 835 -8.47 -35.09 6.83
N GLY A 836 -9.61 -34.51 7.21
CA GLY A 836 -10.92 -34.94 6.76
C GLY A 836 -11.27 -36.35 7.22
N ASP A 837 -12.21 -36.98 6.52
CA ASP A 837 -12.72 -38.32 6.78
C ASP A 837 -13.42 -38.84 5.52
N ARG A 838 -13.59 -40.16 5.40
CA ARG A 838 -14.52 -40.73 4.42
C ARG A 838 -15.83 -41.09 5.09
N ASP A 839 -16.92 -40.67 4.46
CA ASP A 839 -18.26 -40.83 5.01
C ASP A 839 -18.74 -42.29 4.97
N TYR A 840 -19.35 -42.74 6.05
CA TYR A 840 -19.80 -44.12 6.22
C TYR A 840 -20.90 -44.55 5.24
N ALA A 841 -21.67 -43.61 4.67
CA ALA A 841 -22.85 -43.90 3.85
C ALA A 841 -22.59 -43.84 2.35
N TRP A 842 -21.67 -43.00 1.88
CA TRP A 842 -21.36 -42.87 0.45
C TRP A 842 -19.86 -42.90 0.11
N GLY A 843 -18.97 -43.06 1.11
CA GLY A 843 -17.53 -43.29 0.92
C GLY A 843 -16.70 -42.12 0.40
N GLY A 844 -17.36 -41.00 0.13
CA GLY A 844 -16.73 -39.78 -0.38
C GLY A 844 -15.82 -39.16 0.67
N LEU A 845 -14.67 -38.65 0.24
CA LEU A 845 -13.80 -37.85 1.08
C LEU A 845 -14.52 -36.54 1.40
N SER A 846 -14.66 -36.24 2.69
CA SER A 846 -15.39 -35.05 3.12
C SER A 846 -14.70 -33.79 2.58
N SER A 847 -15.49 -32.77 2.22
CA SER A 847 -14.96 -31.43 1.85
C SER A 847 -14.30 -30.69 3.04
N SER A 848 -14.03 -31.42 4.11
CA SER A 848 -13.48 -30.97 5.38
C SER A 848 -11.97 -31.15 5.48
N VAL A 849 -11.28 -31.69 4.47
CA VAL A 849 -9.80 -31.68 4.44
C VAL A 849 -9.30 -30.22 4.60
N GLY A 850 -8.42 -30.00 5.57
CA GLY A 850 -7.96 -28.68 6.00
C GLY A 850 -8.91 -27.89 6.91
N ARG A 851 -10.08 -28.44 7.26
CA ARG A 851 -11.15 -27.78 8.03
C ARG A 851 -11.56 -28.52 9.31
N SER A 852 -11.74 -29.84 9.24
CA SER A 852 -12.06 -30.69 10.39
C SER A 852 -11.68 -32.16 10.17
N THR A 853 -11.61 -32.94 11.24
CA THR A 853 -11.36 -34.39 11.17
C THR A 853 -11.69 -35.09 12.50
N TYR A 854 -11.69 -36.42 12.48
CA TYR A 854 -11.68 -37.28 13.65
C TYR A 854 -10.38 -38.10 13.71
N TYR A 855 -9.86 -38.32 14.91
CA TYR A 855 -8.74 -39.23 15.19
C TYR A 855 -9.20 -40.40 16.04
N LEU A 856 -9.06 -41.62 15.52
CA LEU A 856 -9.53 -42.86 16.17
C LEU A 856 -8.66 -43.29 17.35
N SER A 857 -9.29 -43.97 18.30
CA SER A 857 -8.64 -44.69 19.39
C SER A 857 -8.91 -46.20 19.31
N ALA A 858 -8.21 -46.99 20.12
CA ALA A 858 -8.28 -48.45 20.13
C ALA A 858 -9.60 -49.02 20.66
N ILE A 859 -10.38 -48.22 21.41
CA ILE A 859 -11.51 -48.70 22.21
C ILE A 859 -12.83 -48.30 21.54
N PRO A 860 -13.80 -49.22 21.40
CA PRO A 860 -15.12 -48.87 20.88
C PRO A 860 -15.88 -47.98 21.87
N TRP A 861 -16.67 -47.05 21.35
CA TRP A 861 -17.65 -46.28 22.13
C TRP A 861 -18.94 -47.08 22.32
N SER A 862 -19.36 -47.78 21.28
CA SER A 862 -20.52 -48.66 21.23
C SER A 862 -20.34 -49.72 20.14
N GLU A 863 -21.34 -50.56 19.92
CA GLU A 863 -21.38 -51.53 18.82
C GLU A 863 -21.37 -50.91 17.42
N HIS A 864 -21.44 -49.59 17.33
CA HIS A 864 -21.52 -48.82 16.08
C HIS A 864 -20.40 -47.80 15.91
N ALA A 865 -19.67 -47.50 16.98
CA ALA A 865 -18.81 -46.34 17.04
C ALA A 865 -17.54 -46.63 17.82
N ALA A 866 -16.50 -45.88 17.49
CA ALA A 866 -15.24 -45.85 18.21
C ALA A 866 -15.08 -44.54 18.96
N TRP A 867 -14.33 -44.56 20.05
CA TRP A 867 -13.89 -43.30 20.64
C TRP A 867 -12.95 -42.59 19.67
N ALA A 868 -13.22 -41.32 19.38
CA ALA A 868 -12.42 -40.49 18.51
C ALA A 868 -12.37 -39.05 19.00
N MET A 869 -11.23 -38.37 18.79
CA MET A 869 -11.13 -36.92 19.02
C MET A 869 -11.54 -36.17 17.76
N TYR A 870 -12.47 -35.22 17.89
CA TYR A 870 -12.81 -34.28 16.82
C TYR A 870 -12.02 -32.97 16.96
N LEU A 871 -11.56 -32.43 15.83
CA LEU A 871 -11.03 -31.07 15.76
C LEU A 871 -11.55 -30.33 14.53
N SER A 872 -11.71 -29.01 14.65
CA SER A 872 -11.97 -28.07 13.57
C SER A 872 -11.46 -26.67 13.93
N ARG A 873 -11.47 -25.73 12.98
CA ARG A 873 -10.95 -24.36 13.17
C ARG A 873 -11.37 -23.64 14.46
N ASP A 874 -12.59 -23.89 14.94
CA ASP A 874 -13.14 -23.18 16.10
C ASP A 874 -13.25 -24.02 17.37
N ARG A 875 -12.98 -25.34 17.29
CA ARG A 875 -13.17 -26.25 18.43
C ARG A 875 -12.34 -27.53 18.37
N THR A 876 -12.00 -28.04 19.55
CA THR A 876 -11.54 -29.40 19.80
C THR A 876 -12.53 -29.99 20.80
N ASP A 877 -13.09 -31.15 20.50
CA ASP A 877 -14.04 -31.82 21.40
C ASP A 877 -13.29 -32.84 22.27
N GLU A 878 -13.83 -33.13 23.46
CA GLU A 878 -13.39 -34.31 24.19
C GLU A 878 -13.63 -35.56 23.33
N PRO A 879 -12.88 -36.65 23.55
CA PRO A 879 -13.12 -37.90 22.83
C PRO A 879 -14.61 -38.28 22.89
N GLY A 880 -15.19 -38.50 21.71
CA GLY A 880 -16.61 -38.74 21.47
C GLY A 880 -16.82 -40.00 20.63
N GLY A 881 -18.06 -40.37 20.35
CA GLY A 881 -18.37 -41.46 19.42
C GLY A 881 -18.24 -41.02 17.97
N GLY A 882 -17.30 -41.61 17.22
CA GLY A 882 -17.22 -41.54 15.75
C GLY A 882 -17.72 -42.84 15.11
N TYR A 883 -18.44 -42.77 14.01
CA TYR A 883 -19.04 -43.96 13.38
C TYR A 883 -17.96 -44.94 12.92
N GLY A 884 -18.07 -46.22 13.31
CA GLY A 884 -17.06 -47.22 13.01
C GLY A 884 -16.91 -47.53 11.53
N ALA A 885 -17.96 -47.30 10.74
CA ALA A 885 -17.96 -47.43 9.28
C ALA A 885 -17.33 -46.22 8.55
N SER A 886 -17.18 -45.07 9.19
CA SER A 886 -16.42 -43.96 8.59
C SER A 886 -14.93 -44.27 8.65
N ALA A 887 -14.16 -43.69 7.70
CA ALA A 887 -12.71 -43.78 7.72
C ALA A 887 -12.09 -42.50 8.26
N TYR A 888 -11.27 -42.62 9.30
CA TYR A 888 -10.71 -41.49 10.05
C TYR A 888 -9.18 -41.57 10.15
N GLY A 889 -8.56 -40.46 10.56
CA GLY A 889 -7.13 -40.39 10.79
C GLY A 889 -6.70 -41.14 12.05
N ILE A 890 -5.42 -41.51 12.11
CA ILE A 890 -4.80 -42.18 13.27
C ILE A 890 -3.50 -41.48 13.63
N HIS A 891 -3.30 -41.22 14.93
CA HIS A 891 -2.07 -40.67 15.46
C HIS A 891 -1.50 -41.65 16.50
N PRO A 892 -0.59 -42.55 16.10
CA PRO A 892 -0.12 -43.66 16.94
C PRO A 892 0.61 -43.20 18.21
N ILE A 893 0.61 -44.06 19.23
CA ILE A 893 1.46 -43.93 20.42
C ILE A 893 2.47 -45.07 20.46
N ALA A 894 3.62 -44.85 21.08
CA ALA A 894 4.65 -45.87 21.21
C ALA A 894 4.13 -47.10 22.00
N ASP A 895 4.60 -48.28 21.61
CA ASP A 895 4.49 -49.48 22.43
C ASP A 895 5.32 -49.28 23.71
N GLU A 896 4.76 -49.71 24.85
CA GLU A 896 5.37 -49.55 26.18
C GLU A 896 6.33 -50.69 26.50
#